data_AF-A0A927X0A7-F1
#
_entry.id   AF-A0A927X0A7-F1
#
_cell.length_a   1.000
_cell.length_b   1.000
_cell.length_c   1.000
_cell.angle_alpha   90.00
_cell.angle_beta   90.00
_cell.angle_gamma   90.00
#
_symmetry.space_group_name_H-M   'P 1'
#
loop_
_entity.id
_entity.type
_entity.pdbx_description
1 polymer ?
#
loop_
_entity_poly.entity_id
_entity_poly.type
_entity_poly.pdbx_seq_one_letter_code
_entity_poly.pdbx_strand_id
1 'polypeptide(L)'
;MKKLIKLFVCLILVVCAGFAVANSKVNQNVSIDAASNLVEVTDDNGNIVYHRNSSEPVMRLKEYNYPTQNLRACWVSNFVGSLPKYSSEENWKADYTYVLDKMEEYGLNCIIFHVRTHNNALYKSELNPVASWFANVNFDEFDPLAWAIEETHKRGIEFHAWLNPYRISTNGGKTQYVSGSIPANNPVNDSSKLLQSGDSIILNPGIQSNRDFIVDSCMEVVENYDVDAIHFDDYFYISGVETDKSGDWKRQQVDLFIEQLSNELRDFNEKHNKAIQLGISPSGIYQNGGYSTTPKYDSNGNLTSPLYSNTSGFAHYGNYLYSDTLKWINEEWIDYIMPQTYWSLEQTAAQFGSLSRWWSWAVANKDVNLYLGMGIYMPGDNSNWRKNKYEVRDQILNAEMYDEVGGFSFYSYNYLDSTNVYTKTGMDIVKDDYFSVKIPGDVKKYYANIYDTIDVENVQVKDGVLMFDECENVRGYVVYKVKRGNVLDQENINHMYYYGTDTNIKLDDTINYVYYVSSVNLANEISTPVCTENIDLKAEDVVERINKLPEVIKFEHENLVKEIEAVYNVLPQTERTKVTNIKVLNDALALLEEKHNAVEVTVKYKDLDNYTTDTKVLMQALIDKTQDDINLQPNLTDLNDLMTNFKNEMDKFKVLSEELAEIIVTAKETLNNHFATFDLSYYESQDQKDMQGYLEDALEAIDKAKSASEINEIVATTIENMDSTPHFKEEYDAAIKEIEDALQKLVNEALSINEWYKYHDLTAKTEEIITNTKAITKFSIYKNSTKYLNQATADFNEYIALLDELYSLIQQPIQSLKDYYNSLELDYYEENEKDTLDSILANAIDSLNKISSQDEIESIVNDAKSAMNEVPTFKEAYDEIINEINDAIDLAINELILNDEWLANRNYEDAKENIINNIKNENKVLVYQNSTTYINNAKNACNEYVNELKELYKVIQEPIQSLKDYCTNLGLDYYEDVDKQTLNTILENAIAELNQVDAKSEIDEIITNAKLAMNEVPSFKAAYNAKIKEIDDTIQTLINENIADNEWFAKRNLTAKKDEIINAIKNESKINVYKDTNTYLNNAKKEFNEYVQDLRVLYIKIKNVVSTINSYDDSKKGASELISEYIEKIELAENKEMVVTLENEFKTKYEELSNKSKCSFGVISFINLFAALSLALIIFRKK
;
A
#
# COMPACT_ATOMS: atom_id res chain seq x y z
N MET A 1 -26.89 -26.13 24.41
CA MET A 1 -26.36 -24.83 24.88
C MET A 1 -24.85 -24.78 25.04
N LYS A 2 -24.19 -25.45 26.00
CA LYS A 2 -22.72 -25.35 26.16
C LYS A 2 -21.86 -25.75 24.94
N LYS A 3 -22.31 -26.72 24.12
CA LYS A 3 -21.68 -27.05 22.82
C LYS A 3 -21.94 -25.99 21.74
N LEU A 4 -23.12 -25.38 21.72
CA LEU A 4 -23.44 -24.28 20.80
C LEU A 4 -22.66 -23.02 21.17
N ILE A 5 -22.51 -22.72 22.47
CA ILE A 5 -21.70 -21.59 22.96
C ILE A 5 -20.22 -21.79 22.61
N LYS A 6 -19.69 -23.02 22.71
CA LYS A 6 -18.32 -23.31 22.22
C LYS A 6 -18.18 -23.15 20.70
N LEU A 7 -19.19 -23.56 19.93
CA LEU A 7 -19.18 -23.39 18.47
C LEU A 7 -19.27 -21.90 18.09
N PHE A 8 -20.07 -21.12 18.82
CA PHE A 8 -20.25 -19.69 18.62
C PHE A 8 -19.01 -18.88 19.06
N VAL A 9 -18.35 -19.28 20.15
CA VAL A 9 -17.07 -18.69 20.59
C VAL A 9 -15.93 -19.07 19.63
N CYS A 10 -15.91 -20.29 19.09
CA CYS A 10 -14.98 -20.64 18.01
C CYS A 10 -15.28 -19.88 16.72
N LEU A 11 -16.55 -19.65 16.38
CA LEU A 11 -16.93 -18.86 15.21
C LEU A 11 -16.53 -17.39 15.38
N ILE A 12 -16.73 -16.81 16.56
CA ILE A 12 -16.29 -15.45 16.89
C ILE A 12 -14.76 -15.36 16.90
N LEU A 13 -14.04 -16.36 17.42
CA LEU A 13 -12.57 -16.37 17.37
C LEU A 13 -12.03 -16.55 15.94
N VAL A 14 -12.73 -17.30 15.08
CA VAL A 14 -12.38 -17.45 13.65
C VAL A 14 -12.74 -16.20 12.85
N VAL A 15 -13.84 -15.51 13.19
CA VAL A 15 -14.23 -14.23 12.57
C VAL A 15 -13.32 -13.10 13.07
N CYS A 16 -12.95 -13.05 14.35
CA CYS A 16 -11.96 -12.11 14.88
C CYS A 16 -10.54 -12.39 14.35
N ALA A 17 -10.17 -13.66 14.14
CA ALA A 17 -8.94 -14.00 13.42
C ALA A 17 -9.03 -13.62 11.92
N GLY A 18 -10.20 -13.75 11.30
CA GLY A 18 -10.45 -13.32 9.92
C GLY A 18 -10.36 -11.79 9.74
N PHE A 19 -10.81 -11.00 10.72
CA PHE A 19 -10.64 -9.55 10.72
C PHE A 19 -9.21 -9.11 11.12
N ALA A 20 -8.48 -9.91 11.90
CA ALA A 20 -7.06 -9.68 12.16
C ALA A 20 -6.17 -10.02 10.94
N VAL A 21 -6.57 -10.99 10.12
CA VAL A 21 -5.88 -11.36 8.87
C VAL A 21 -6.28 -10.43 7.70
N ALA A 22 -7.47 -9.82 7.73
CA ALA A 22 -7.90 -8.85 6.72
C ALA A 22 -7.30 -7.43 6.89
N ASN A 23 -6.56 -7.19 7.98
CA ASN A 23 -5.74 -5.99 8.20
C ASN A 23 -4.24 -6.33 8.23
N SER A 24 -3.80 -7.37 7.52
CA SER A 24 -2.38 -7.42 7.13
C SER A 24 -2.15 -6.18 6.26
N LYS A 25 -1.34 -5.22 6.77
CA LYS A 25 -0.76 -4.17 5.94
C LYS A 25 -0.30 -4.86 4.66
N VAL A 26 -0.93 -4.53 3.52
CA VAL A 26 -0.40 -4.94 2.24
C VAL A 26 0.91 -4.15 2.14
N ASN A 27 2.03 -4.79 2.48
CA ASN A 27 3.36 -4.22 2.38
C ASN A 27 3.68 -4.11 0.89
N GLN A 28 3.11 -3.09 0.24
CA GLN A 28 3.41 -2.79 -1.14
C GLN A 28 4.84 -2.27 -1.18
N ASN A 29 5.73 -3.03 -1.82
CA ASN A 29 6.97 -2.48 -2.36
C ASN A 29 6.59 -1.49 -3.47
N VAL A 30 6.18 -0.29 -3.07
CA VAL A 30 6.19 0.87 -3.95
C VAL A 30 7.66 1.24 -4.09
N SER A 31 8.17 1.42 -5.32
CA SER A 31 9.47 2.04 -5.50
C SER A 31 9.36 3.50 -5.04
N ILE A 32 9.63 3.74 -3.76
CA ILE A 32 9.62 5.08 -3.18
C ILE A 32 10.92 5.76 -3.63
N ASP A 33 10.81 6.96 -4.20
CA ASP A 33 11.99 7.79 -4.49
C ASP A 33 12.86 7.90 -3.24
N ALA A 34 14.13 7.45 -3.33
CA ALA A 34 15.02 7.23 -2.20
C ALA A 34 15.21 8.48 -1.32
N ALA A 35 15.04 9.68 -1.90
CA ALA A 35 15.11 10.94 -1.14
C ALA A 35 13.84 11.24 -0.31
N SER A 36 12.68 10.74 -0.73
CA SER A 36 11.38 10.97 -0.06
C SER A 36 11.12 10.01 1.10
N ASN A 37 11.86 8.89 1.18
CA ASN A 37 11.75 7.89 2.24
C ASN A 37 12.68 8.15 3.44
N LEU A 38 13.50 9.21 3.42
CA LEU A 38 14.44 9.51 4.51
C LEU A 38 13.87 10.57 5.46
N VAL A 39 13.97 10.30 6.76
CA VAL A 39 13.57 11.22 7.82
C VAL A 39 14.71 11.43 8.82
N GLU A 40 14.79 12.64 9.37
CA GLU A 40 15.74 12.96 10.42
C GLU A 40 15.39 12.20 11.70
N VAL A 41 16.42 11.69 12.39
CA VAL A 41 16.26 11.13 13.74
C VAL A 41 16.12 12.29 14.71
N THR A 42 15.06 12.28 15.52
CA THR A 42 14.83 13.26 16.58
C THR A 42 14.92 12.60 17.96
N ASP A 43 15.36 13.35 18.97
CA ASP A 43 15.27 12.95 20.36
C ASP A 43 13.82 13.04 20.89
N ASP A 44 13.59 12.61 22.14
CA ASP A 44 12.28 12.67 22.82
C ASP A 44 11.66 14.09 22.91
N ASN A 45 12.44 15.15 22.70
CA ASN A 45 11.97 16.53 22.70
C ASN A 45 11.74 17.08 21.28
N GLY A 46 11.89 16.25 20.25
CA GLY A 46 11.78 16.65 18.84
C GLY A 46 13.01 17.36 18.29
N ASN A 47 14.14 17.38 19.00
CA ASN A 47 15.37 17.97 18.46
C ASN A 47 16.07 17.00 17.53
N ILE A 48 16.55 17.51 16.39
CA ILE A 48 17.35 16.74 15.44
C ILE A 48 18.63 16.22 16.10
N VAL A 49 18.88 14.93 15.91
CA VAL A 49 20.11 14.26 16.34
C VAL A 49 21.15 14.41 15.24
N TYR A 50 22.30 14.99 15.57
CA TYR A 50 23.39 15.23 14.62
C TYR A 50 24.54 14.23 14.83
N HIS A 51 25.28 13.97 13.75
CA HIS A 51 26.55 13.27 13.85
C HIS A 51 27.53 14.07 14.72
N ARG A 52 28.36 13.36 15.50
CA ARG A 52 29.33 13.98 16.41
C ARG A 52 30.26 14.95 15.65
N ASN A 53 30.38 16.19 16.14
CA ASN A 53 31.19 17.26 15.54
C ASN A 53 30.81 17.58 14.08
N SER A 54 29.57 17.34 13.70
CA SER A 54 29.03 17.65 12.37
C SER A 54 27.71 18.43 12.51
N SER A 55 27.35 19.17 11.47
CA SER A 55 26.02 19.75 11.28
C SER A 55 25.09 18.87 10.46
N GLU A 56 25.53 17.66 10.12
CA GLU A 56 24.74 16.70 9.35
C GLU A 56 23.83 15.88 10.27
N PRO A 57 22.51 15.84 10.00
CA PRO A 57 21.57 15.06 10.77
C PRO A 57 21.82 13.56 10.60
N VAL A 58 21.54 12.79 11.64
CA VAL A 58 21.41 11.34 11.55
C VAL A 58 20.06 11.06 10.90
N MET A 59 20.08 10.33 9.78
CA MET A 59 18.88 9.97 9.03
C MET A 59 18.42 8.56 9.38
N ARG A 60 17.17 8.21 9.05
CA ARG A 60 16.66 6.84 8.98
C ARG A 60 15.60 6.74 7.89
N LEU A 61 15.30 5.53 7.43
CA LEU A 61 14.12 5.31 6.60
C LEU A 61 12.84 5.63 7.39
N LYS A 62 11.82 6.13 6.70
CA LYS A 62 10.47 6.34 7.25
C LYS A 62 9.79 5.00 7.51
N GLU A 63 9.98 4.06 6.58
CA GLU A 63 9.38 2.72 6.58
C GLU A 63 10.45 1.65 6.31
N TYR A 64 10.18 0.42 6.74
CA TYR A 64 11.07 -0.73 6.59
C TYR A 64 11.03 -1.25 5.15
N ASN A 65 12.16 -1.69 4.59
CA ASN A 65 12.25 -2.07 3.17
C ASN A 65 11.89 -3.55 2.89
N TYR A 66 11.64 -4.36 3.92
CA TYR A 66 11.24 -5.78 3.82
C TYR A 66 12.10 -6.62 2.84
N PRO A 67 13.43 -6.74 3.08
CA PRO A 67 14.31 -7.51 2.22
C PRO A 67 13.91 -8.99 2.18
N THR A 68 13.98 -9.59 0.99
CA THR A 68 13.73 -11.02 0.76
C THR A 68 14.95 -11.89 1.06
N GLN A 69 16.13 -11.28 1.23
CA GLN A 69 17.35 -11.93 1.69
C GLN A 69 18.12 -10.99 2.61
N ASN A 70 18.49 -11.48 3.79
CA ASN A 70 19.16 -10.68 4.81
C ASN A 70 19.63 -11.59 5.96
N LEU A 71 20.75 -11.26 6.60
CA LEU A 71 21.19 -11.96 7.81
C LEU A 71 20.36 -11.51 9.02
N ARG A 72 19.74 -12.47 9.71
CA ARG A 72 18.98 -12.27 10.94
C ARG A 72 19.54 -13.19 12.02
N ALA A 73 20.55 -12.70 12.74
CA ALA A 73 21.33 -13.52 13.64
C ALA A 73 21.10 -13.21 15.13
N CYS A 74 21.50 -14.15 16.00
CA CYS A 74 21.68 -13.87 17.42
C CYS A 74 22.83 -14.67 18.02
N TRP A 75 23.46 -14.12 19.07
CA TRP A 75 24.51 -14.82 19.81
C TRP A 75 23.94 -15.69 20.92
N VAL A 76 24.41 -16.94 20.98
CA VAL A 76 24.02 -17.95 21.96
C VAL A 76 25.27 -18.54 22.61
N SER A 77 25.30 -18.58 23.94
CA SER A 77 26.48 -19.03 24.68
C SER A 77 26.14 -19.59 26.07
N ASN A 78 26.65 -20.78 26.39
CA ASN A 78 26.56 -21.32 27.75
C ASN A 78 27.32 -20.46 28.77
N PHE A 79 28.36 -19.73 28.33
CA PHE A 79 29.16 -18.87 29.20
C PHE A 79 28.37 -17.68 29.76
N VAL A 80 27.46 -17.11 28.95
CA VAL A 80 26.59 -15.98 29.37
C VAL A 80 25.19 -16.44 29.79
N GLY A 81 24.98 -17.76 29.89
CA GLY A 81 23.75 -18.36 30.41
C GLY A 81 22.60 -18.48 29.41
N SER A 82 22.86 -18.40 28.09
CA SER A 82 21.81 -18.64 27.08
C SER A 82 21.33 -20.08 27.06
N LEU A 83 22.23 -21.00 27.41
CA LEU A 83 21.94 -22.40 27.63
C LEU A 83 22.51 -22.85 28.95
N PRO A 84 21.84 -23.77 29.66
CA PRO A 84 22.37 -24.35 30.88
C PRO A 84 23.58 -25.24 30.59
N LYS A 85 24.24 -25.67 31.66
CA LYS A 85 25.29 -26.71 31.59
C LYS A 85 24.66 -28.04 31.14
N TYR A 86 25.38 -28.81 30.31
CA TYR A 86 24.93 -30.13 29.89
C TYR A 86 24.67 -31.04 31.11
N SER A 87 23.48 -31.65 31.13
CA SER A 87 23.03 -32.54 32.20
C SER A 87 22.68 -33.94 31.71
N SER A 88 21.94 -34.05 30.60
CA SER A 88 21.64 -35.28 29.86
C SER A 88 21.38 -34.96 28.40
N GLU A 89 21.40 -35.97 27.53
CA GLU A 89 21.06 -35.81 26.10
C GLU A 89 19.65 -35.24 25.94
N GLU A 90 18.66 -35.80 26.65
CA GLU A 90 17.26 -35.35 26.60
C GLU A 90 17.11 -33.86 26.94
N ASN A 91 17.74 -33.41 28.04
CA ASN A 91 17.67 -32.00 28.44
C ASN A 91 18.40 -31.10 27.46
N TRP A 92 19.57 -31.52 26.95
CA TRP A 92 20.29 -30.75 25.93
C TRP A 92 19.42 -30.54 24.68
N LYS A 93 18.78 -31.61 24.21
CA LYS A 93 17.89 -31.54 23.05
C LYS A 93 16.72 -30.60 23.31
N ALA A 94 16.07 -30.71 24.47
CA ALA A 94 14.97 -29.83 24.84
C ALA A 94 15.38 -28.35 24.96
N ASP A 95 16.48 -28.07 25.66
CA ASP A 95 16.96 -26.70 25.88
C ASP A 95 17.41 -26.04 24.57
N TYR A 96 18.11 -26.78 23.71
CA TYR A 96 18.57 -26.27 22.42
C TYR A 96 17.42 -26.11 21.42
N THR A 97 16.49 -27.06 21.35
CA THR A 97 15.27 -26.90 20.54
C THR A 97 14.46 -25.69 20.98
N TYR A 98 14.35 -25.41 22.29
CA TYR A 98 13.68 -24.21 22.78
C TYR A 98 14.36 -22.92 22.32
N VAL A 99 15.70 -22.89 22.22
CA VAL A 99 16.43 -21.77 21.61
C VAL A 99 16.03 -21.59 20.14
N LEU A 100 16.02 -22.67 19.35
CA LEU A 100 15.63 -22.61 17.93
C LEU A 100 14.18 -22.19 17.74
N ASP A 101 13.24 -22.72 18.54
CA ASP A 101 11.82 -22.34 18.50
C ASP A 101 11.65 -20.83 18.76
N LYS A 102 12.42 -20.28 19.71
CA LYS A 102 12.45 -18.83 19.98
C LYS A 102 13.08 -18.05 18.85
N MET A 103 14.13 -18.56 18.21
CA MET A 103 14.73 -17.91 17.05
C MET A 103 13.75 -17.86 15.87
N GLU A 104 13.03 -18.95 15.60
CA GLU A 104 11.98 -18.98 14.57
C GLU A 104 10.80 -18.05 14.90
N GLU A 105 10.41 -17.95 16.18
CA GLU A 105 9.40 -16.99 16.63
C GLU A 105 9.77 -15.54 16.26
N TYR A 106 11.07 -15.20 16.29
CA TYR A 106 11.60 -13.88 15.94
C TYR A 106 12.06 -13.77 14.47
N GLY A 107 11.79 -14.78 13.65
CA GLY A 107 12.17 -14.78 12.23
C GLY A 107 13.68 -14.78 11.97
N LEU A 108 14.48 -15.26 12.93
CA LEU A 108 15.94 -15.33 12.83
C LEU A 108 16.37 -16.53 11.97
N ASN A 109 17.39 -16.34 11.15
CA ASN A 109 17.90 -17.34 10.20
C ASN A 109 19.38 -17.71 10.42
N CYS A 110 20.02 -17.21 11.48
CA CYS A 110 21.39 -17.59 11.83
C CYS A 110 21.63 -17.64 13.34
N ILE A 111 22.24 -18.73 13.83
CA ILE A 111 22.73 -18.84 15.21
C ILE A 111 24.24 -18.65 15.24
N ILE A 112 24.71 -17.71 16.07
CA ILE A 112 26.14 -17.53 16.36
C ILE A 112 26.43 -18.21 17.70
N PHE A 113 26.90 -19.45 17.63
CA PHE A 113 27.00 -20.35 18.79
C PHE A 113 28.43 -20.46 19.33
N HIS A 114 28.62 -20.18 20.61
CA HIS A 114 29.95 -20.14 21.23
C HIS A 114 30.52 -21.56 21.47
N VAL A 115 31.29 -22.07 20.51
CA VAL A 115 31.90 -23.41 20.59
C VAL A 115 33.24 -23.42 21.34
N ARG A 116 33.89 -22.26 21.46
CA ARG A 116 35.21 -22.13 22.10
C ARG A 116 35.33 -20.81 22.87
N THR A 117 35.37 -20.87 24.20
CA THR A 117 35.25 -19.67 25.04
C THR A 117 36.55 -19.17 25.66
N HIS A 118 37.39 -20.09 26.15
CA HIS A 118 38.54 -19.79 27.01
C HIS A 118 39.72 -20.72 26.73
N ASN A 119 40.06 -20.95 25.48
CA ASN A 119 40.99 -22.00 25.09
C ASN A 119 40.47 -23.40 25.50
N ASN A 120 39.17 -23.63 25.30
CA ASN A 120 38.44 -24.87 25.55
C ASN A 120 37.49 -25.19 24.38
N ALA A 121 36.82 -26.35 24.43
CA ALA A 121 35.88 -26.83 23.42
C ALA A 121 34.54 -27.25 24.04
N LEU A 122 33.45 -26.77 23.46
CA LEU A 122 32.08 -27.30 23.61
C LEU A 122 31.78 -28.26 22.45
N TYR A 123 32.74 -29.12 22.13
CA TYR A 123 32.70 -30.11 21.05
C TYR A 123 33.79 -31.16 21.31
N LYS A 124 33.74 -32.29 20.59
CA LYS A 124 34.81 -33.32 20.67
C LYS A 124 36.06 -32.77 20.00
N SER A 125 37.13 -32.59 20.78
CA SER A 125 38.39 -31.98 20.34
C SER A 125 39.60 -32.77 20.83
N GLU A 126 40.59 -32.92 19.96
CA GLU A 126 41.92 -33.48 20.27
C GLU A 126 42.93 -32.37 20.62
N LEU A 127 42.63 -31.12 20.28
CA LEU A 127 43.50 -29.95 20.47
C LEU A 127 43.16 -29.15 21.75
N ASN A 128 41.88 -29.07 22.10
CA ASN A 128 41.35 -28.19 23.12
C ASN A 128 40.75 -28.94 24.31
N PRO A 129 40.96 -28.48 25.55
CA PRO A 129 40.33 -29.08 26.72
C PRO A 129 38.81 -28.95 26.66
N VAL A 130 38.11 -29.96 27.17
CA VAL A 130 36.65 -29.91 27.30
C VAL A 130 36.25 -28.76 28.22
N ALA A 131 35.28 -27.96 27.77
CA ALA A 131 34.75 -26.84 28.54
C ALA A 131 33.98 -27.34 29.77
N SER A 132 34.03 -26.57 30.86
CA SER A 132 33.36 -26.91 32.14
C SER A 132 31.84 -27.12 32.01
N TRP A 133 31.19 -26.49 31.02
CA TRP A 133 29.77 -26.67 30.67
C TRP A 133 29.48 -28.02 30.01
N PHE A 134 30.47 -28.70 29.44
CA PHE A 134 30.33 -30.02 28.81
C PHE A 134 30.97 -31.13 29.65
N ALA A 135 31.23 -30.87 30.95
CA ALA A 135 31.93 -31.81 31.83
C ALA A 135 31.27 -33.19 32.00
N ASN A 136 29.97 -33.30 31.74
CA ASN A 136 29.21 -34.55 31.88
C ASN A 136 28.85 -35.16 30.51
N VAL A 137 29.37 -34.62 29.41
CA VAL A 137 29.13 -35.18 28.07
C VAL A 137 29.98 -36.43 27.90
N ASN A 138 29.35 -37.50 27.41
CA ASN A 138 30.05 -38.67 26.91
C ASN A 138 30.06 -38.62 25.38
N PHE A 139 31.14 -38.10 24.80
CA PHE A 139 31.28 -37.92 23.35
C PHE A 139 31.37 -39.23 22.55
N ASP A 140 31.41 -40.39 23.20
CA ASP A 140 31.31 -41.69 22.52
C ASP A 140 29.84 -42.17 22.42
N GLU A 141 28.93 -41.57 23.19
CA GLU A 141 27.49 -41.86 23.15
C GLU A 141 26.69 -40.76 22.45
N PHE A 142 27.03 -39.49 22.68
CA PHE A 142 26.34 -38.34 22.12
C PHE A 142 27.29 -37.16 21.92
N ASP A 143 27.31 -36.60 20.70
CA ASP A 143 27.97 -35.34 20.39
C ASP A 143 26.93 -34.21 20.34
N PRO A 144 26.89 -33.32 21.35
CA PRO A 144 25.91 -32.25 21.42
C PRO A 144 26.02 -31.22 20.28
N LEU A 145 27.23 -30.97 19.75
CA LEU A 145 27.45 -29.96 18.71
C LEU A 145 26.99 -30.49 17.35
N ALA A 146 27.37 -31.73 17.00
CA ALA A 146 26.96 -32.34 15.74
C ALA A 146 25.43 -32.40 15.61
N TRP A 147 24.74 -32.82 16.69
CA TRP A 147 23.28 -32.85 16.72
C TRP A 147 22.66 -31.44 16.65
N ALA A 148 23.25 -30.46 17.34
CA ALA A 148 22.77 -29.08 17.33
C ALA A 148 22.82 -28.46 15.92
N ILE A 149 23.90 -28.70 15.17
CA ILE A 149 24.05 -28.24 13.78
C ILE A 149 22.97 -28.88 12.89
N GLU A 150 22.80 -30.20 12.97
CA GLU A 150 21.79 -30.92 12.18
C GLU A 150 20.38 -30.37 12.42
N GLU A 151 20.00 -30.12 13.69
CA GLU A 151 18.69 -29.56 14.03
C GLU A 151 18.51 -28.10 13.62
N THR A 152 19.60 -27.33 13.58
CA THR A 152 19.61 -25.94 13.11
C THR A 152 19.34 -25.90 11.59
N HIS A 153 20.05 -26.75 10.83
CA HIS A 153 19.90 -26.84 9.38
C HIS A 153 18.54 -27.38 8.94
N LYS A 154 17.93 -28.33 9.67
CA LYS A 154 16.56 -28.78 9.39
C LYS A 154 15.55 -27.64 9.37
N ARG A 155 15.81 -26.57 10.15
CA ARG A 155 14.98 -25.37 10.22
C ARG A 155 15.41 -24.29 9.22
N GLY A 156 16.36 -24.54 8.32
CA GLY A 156 16.88 -23.52 7.39
C GLY A 156 17.59 -22.37 8.10
N ILE A 157 18.09 -22.60 9.32
CA ILE A 157 18.89 -21.64 10.09
C ILE A 157 20.37 -21.97 9.82
N GLU A 158 21.22 -20.96 9.61
CA GLU A 158 22.67 -21.14 9.51
C GLU A 158 23.32 -21.29 10.89
N PHE A 159 24.37 -22.11 11.00
CA PHE A 159 25.16 -22.29 12.20
C PHE A 159 26.55 -21.68 12.05
N HIS A 160 26.78 -20.55 12.73
CA HIS A 160 28.08 -19.87 12.77
C HIS A 160 28.81 -20.27 14.06
N ALA A 161 29.91 -21.01 13.94
CA ALA A 161 30.71 -21.44 15.06
C ALA A 161 31.54 -20.26 15.62
N TRP A 162 31.16 -19.76 16.79
CA TRP A 162 31.84 -18.67 17.47
C TRP A 162 32.98 -19.19 18.34
N LEU A 163 34.19 -18.67 18.10
CA LEU A 163 35.39 -18.95 18.86
C LEU A 163 35.98 -17.66 19.41
N ASN A 164 36.53 -17.72 20.62
CA ASN A 164 37.52 -16.77 21.08
C ASN A 164 38.92 -17.30 20.75
N PRO A 165 39.77 -16.55 20.03
CA PRO A 165 41.02 -17.09 19.53
C PRO A 165 42.06 -17.27 20.63
N TYR A 166 42.27 -16.24 21.47
CA TYR A 166 43.41 -16.19 22.37
C TYR A 166 43.08 -16.37 23.85
N ARG A 167 41.84 -16.14 24.30
CA ARG A 167 41.50 -16.11 25.73
C ARG A 167 41.78 -17.45 26.41
N ILE A 168 42.42 -17.40 27.59
CA ILE A 168 42.58 -18.54 28.51
C ILE A 168 41.79 -18.32 29.80
N SER A 169 41.86 -17.11 30.37
CA SER A 169 41.28 -16.79 31.66
C SER A 169 41.03 -15.30 31.80
N THR A 170 39.97 -14.93 32.53
CA THR A 170 39.67 -13.55 32.96
C THR A 170 39.78 -13.35 34.47
N ASN A 171 40.05 -14.41 35.25
CA ASN A 171 40.08 -14.42 36.72
C ASN A 171 41.35 -15.12 37.28
N GLY A 172 42.45 -15.12 36.51
CA GLY A 172 43.75 -15.65 36.89
C GLY A 172 43.88 -17.19 36.92
N GLY A 173 42.84 -17.97 36.57
CA GLY A 173 42.84 -19.42 36.69
C GLY A 173 42.12 -20.18 35.57
N LYS A 174 42.48 -21.46 35.39
CA LYS A 174 41.91 -22.39 34.38
C LYS A 174 40.57 -23.00 34.83
N THR A 175 39.67 -22.19 35.39
CA THR A 175 38.42 -22.65 36.01
C THR A 175 37.38 -23.17 35.01
N GLN A 176 37.56 -22.88 33.72
CA GLN A 176 36.64 -23.24 32.65
C GLN A 176 36.98 -24.55 31.93
N TYR A 177 37.91 -25.34 32.48
CA TYR A 177 38.32 -26.63 31.92
C TYR A 177 37.81 -27.78 32.77
N VAL A 178 37.47 -28.89 32.12
CA VAL A 178 37.34 -30.17 32.81
C VAL A 178 38.72 -30.61 33.31
N SER A 179 38.80 -31.04 34.57
CA SER A 179 40.06 -31.48 35.17
C SER A 179 40.67 -32.65 34.38
N GLY A 180 41.97 -32.55 34.05
CA GLY A 180 42.69 -33.58 33.29
C GLY A 180 42.41 -33.61 31.79
N SER A 181 41.55 -32.73 31.27
CA SER A 181 41.19 -32.72 29.84
C SER A 181 42.15 -31.96 28.92
N ILE A 182 43.18 -31.30 29.46
CA ILE A 182 44.11 -30.48 28.66
C ILE A 182 45.00 -31.38 27.81
N PRO A 183 44.93 -31.31 26.45
CA PRO A 183 45.79 -32.10 25.58
C PRO A 183 47.26 -31.73 25.74
N ALA A 184 48.16 -32.68 25.53
CA ALA A 184 49.60 -32.50 25.78
C ALA A 184 50.23 -31.41 24.88
N ASN A 185 49.77 -31.31 23.64
CA ASN A 185 50.21 -30.33 22.65
C ASN A 185 49.56 -28.94 22.82
N ASN A 186 48.59 -28.77 23.73
CA ASN A 186 47.94 -27.48 23.92
C ASN A 186 48.95 -26.43 24.43
N PRO A 187 49.06 -25.25 23.79
CA PRO A 187 50.04 -24.22 24.17
C PRO A 187 49.92 -23.71 25.60
N VAL A 188 48.77 -23.88 26.26
CA VAL A 188 48.54 -23.49 27.65
C VAL A 188 49.42 -24.25 28.67
N ASN A 189 50.10 -25.32 28.23
CA ASN A 189 51.05 -26.08 29.03
C ASN A 189 52.44 -25.41 29.09
N ASP A 190 52.71 -24.42 28.24
CA ASP A 190 53.97 -23.69 28.19
C ASP A 190 53.76 -22.22 28.55
N SER A 191 54.21 -21.80 29.73
CA SER A 191 54.06 -20.42 30.20
C SER A 191 54.76 -19.39 29.32
N SER A 192 55.77 -19.77 28.54
CA SER A 192 56.43 -18.86 27.60
C SER A 192 55.54 -18.50 26.40
N LYS A 193 54.47 -19.27 26.18
CA LYS A 193 53.49 -19.05 25.13
C LYS A 193 52.32 -18.16 25.53
N LEU A 194 52.32 -17.63 26.75
CA LEU A 194 51.21 -16.87 27.31
C LEU A 194 51.57 -15.41 27.52
N LEU A 195 50.56 -14.55 27.44
CA LEU A 195 50.60 -13.18 27.91
C LEU A 195 49.61 -13.00 29.05
N GLN A 196 49.99 -12.20 30.04
CA GLN A 196 49.15 -11.91 31.20
C GLN A 196 49.16 -10.42 31.52
N SER A 197 47.99 -9.86 31.80
CA SER A 197 47.83 -8.53 32.40
C SER A 197 46.74 -8.61 33.47
N GLY A 198 47.12 -8.34 34.73
CA GLY A 198 46.26 -8.63 35.87
C GLY A 198 45.83 -10.10 35.90
N ASP A 199 44.52 -10.33 35.99
CA ASP A 199 43.90 -11.66 36.00
C ASP A 199 43.58 -12.21 34.60
N SER A 200 43.78 -11.40 33.56
CA SER A 200 43.54 -11.80 32.18
C SER A 200 44.76 -12.51 31.60
N ILE A 201 44.55 -13.71 31.06
CA ILE A 201 45.58 -14.54 30.43
C ILE A 201 45.12 -14.88 29.01
N ILE A 202 46.01 -14.71 28.04
CA ILE A 202 45.80 -15.07 26.64
C ILE A 202 46.97 -15.88 26.08
N LEU A 203 46.72 -16.66 25.03
CA LEU A 203 47.76 -17.15 24.13
C LEU A 203 48.45 -15.95 23.49
N ASN A 204 49.78 -15.91 23.50
CA ASN A 204 50.54 -14.81 22.91
C ASN A 204 50.38 -14.80 21.38
N PRO A 205 49.72 -13.79 20.77
CA PRO A 205 49.51 -13.77 19.33
C PRO A 205 50.81 -13.64 18.53
N GLY A 206 51.88 -13.15 19.16
CA GLY A 206 53.18 -12.98 18.53
C GLY A 206 54.05 -14.22 18.41
N ILE A 207 53.52 -15.38 18.78
CA ILE A 207 54.19 -16.67 18.62
C ILE A 207 53.50 -17.43 17.50
N GLN A 208 54.23 -17.73 16.43
CA GLN A 208 53.69 -18.45 15.25
C GLN A 208 52.98 -19.75 15.65
N SER A 209 53.59 -20.58 16.51
CA SER A 209 52.96 -21.84 16.93
C SER A 209 51.64 -21.68 17.71
N ASN A 210 51.37 -20.49 18.27
CA ASN A 210 50.06 -20.22 18.86
C ASN A 210 49.03 -19.87 17.78
N ARG A 211 49.43 -19.12 16.75
CA ARG A 211 48.57 -18.84 15.60
C ARG A 211 48.25 -20.12 14.85
N ASP A 212 49.26 -20.94 14.56
CA ASP A 212 49.09 -22.27 13.94
C ASP A 212 48.10 -23.12 14.75
N PHE A 213 48.27 -23.19 16.08
CA PHE A 213 47.35 -23.94 16.93
C PHE A 213 45.90 -23.44 16.88
N ILE A 214 45.69 -22.12 16.76
CA ILE A 214 44.34 -21.54 16.65
C ILE A 214 43.76 -21.84 15.27
N VAL A 215 44.55 -21.74 14.20
CA VAL A 215 44.15 -22.16 12.84
C VAL A 215 43.77 -23.64 12.85
N ASP A 216 44.61 -24.51 13.39
CA ASP A 216 44.35 -25.96 13.52
C ASP A 216 43.07 -26.22 14.34
N SER A 217 42.81 -25.42 15.37
CA SER A 217 41.57 -25.53 16.17
C SER A 217 40.33 -25.13 15.38
N CYS A 218 40.41 -24.14 14.51
CA CYS A 218 39.33 -23.79 13.59
C CYS A 218 39.14 -24.84 12.51
N MET A 219 40.24 -25.36 11.95
CA MET A 219 40.20 -26.42 10.96
C MET A 219 39.61 -27.71 11.54
N GLU A 220 39.92 -28.06 12.79
CA GLU A 220 39.28 -29.18 13.50
C GLU A 220 37.75 -29.02 13.57
N VAL A 221 37.22 -27.80 13.65
CA VAL A 221 35.77 -27.57 13.63
C VAL A 221 35.22 -27.80 12.22
N VAL A 222 35.79 -27.17 11.18
CA VAL A 222 35.22 -27.27 9.81
C VAL A 222 35.41 -28.66 9.18
N GLU A 223 36.44 -29.40 9.59
CA GLU A 223 36.70 -30.76 9.11
C GLU A 223 35.75 -31.80 9.73
N ASN A 224 35.27 -31.55 10.95
CA ASN A 224 34.46 -32.51 11.70
C ASN A 224 32.97 -32.14 11.81
N TYR A 225 32.59 -30.89 11.54
CA TYR A 225 31.24 -30.38 11.71
C TYR A 225 30.81 -29.52 10.52
N ASP A 226 29.55 -29.66 10.10
CA ASP A 226 28.99 -28.92 8.96
C ASP A 226 28.59 -27.49 9.34
N VAL A 227 29.57 -26.67 9.69
CA VAL A 227 29.34 -25.27 10.09
C VAL A 227 29.27 -24.36 8.87
N ASP A 228 28.50 -23.27 8.98
CA ASP A 228 28.34 -22.30 7.89
C ASP A 228 29.35 -21.16 7.94
N ALA A 229 29.91 -20.91 9.12
CA ALA A 229 30.97 -19.93 9.31
C ALA A 229 31.84 -20.25 10.52
N ILE A 230 33.10 -19.82 10.45
CA ILE A 230 33.94 -19.54 11.62
C ILE A 230 33.76 -18.06 11.97
N HIS A 231 33.32 -17.79 13.20
CA HIS A 231 33.06 -16.45 13.72
C HIS A 231 33.99 -16.11 14.88
N PHE A 232 34.67 -14.97 14.83
CA PHE A 232 35.38 -14.40 15.97
C PHE A 232 34.66 -13.18 16.53
N ASP A 233 34.67 -13.03 17.86
CA ASP A 233 34.27 -11.80 18.53
C ASP A 233 35.41 -10.77 18.55
N ASP A 234 35.37 -9.81 19.47
CA ASP A 234 36.23 -8.63 19.47
C ASP A 234 37.58 -8.81 20.19
N TYR A 235 37.89 -9.98 20.73
CA TYR A 235 39.04 -10.17 21.62
C TYR A 235 40.28 -10.70 20.89
N PHE A 236 41.30 -9.85 20.78
CA PHE A 236 42.60 -10.16 20.20
C PHE A 236 43.71 -10.08 21.26
N TYR A 237 44.50 -9.00 21.26
CA TYR A 237 45.37 -8.70 22.40
C TYR A 237 44.55 -8.23 23.62
N ILE A 238 45.18 -8.21 24.80
CA ILE A 238 44.60 -7.63 26.01
C ILE A 238 45.24 -6.29 26.37
N SER A 239 44.43 -5.39 26.92
CA SER A 239 44.88 -4.08 27.41
C SER A 239 45.93 -4.24 28.53
N GLY A 240 46.89 -3.32 28.57
CA GLY A 240 47.90 -3.28 29.64
C GLY A 240 48.92 -4.43 29.58
N VAL A 241 49.03 -5.15 28.46
CA VAL A 241 50.11 -6.13 28.27
C VAL A 241 51.42 -5.42 27.89
N GLU A 242 52.41 -5.54 28.78
CA GLU A 242 53.76 -4.99 28.58
C GLU A 242 54.55 -5.90 27.63
N THR A 243 54.93 -5.37 26.47
CA THR A 243 55.81 -6.03 25.50
C THR A 243 56.80 -5.01 24.97
N ASP A 244 58.02 -5.41 24.62
CA ASP A 244 59.02 -4.56 23.95
C ASP A 244 58.68 -4.24 22.47
N LYS A 245 57.48 -4.62 22.00
CA LYS A 245 57.05 -4.55 20.59
C LYS A 245 56.14 -3.37 20.32
N SER A 246 56.25 -2.81 19.12
CA SER A 246 55.39 -1.70 18.66
C SER A 246 53.95 -2.16 18.41
N GLY A 247 53.02 -1.21 18.35
CA GLY A 247 51.62 -1.48 18.00
C GLY A 247 51.46 -2.04 16.58
N ASP A 248 52.22 -1.54 15.60
CA ASP A 248 52.22 -2.08 14.23
C ASP A 248 52.66 -3.55 14.20
N TRP A 249 53.69 -3.89 14.97
CA TRP A 249 54.15 -5.28 15.06
C TRP A 249 53.05 -6.18 15.62
N LYS A 250 52.33 -5.73 16.67
CA LYS A 250 51.23 -6.49 17.27
C LYS A 250 50.08 -6.71 16.29
N ARG A 251 49.63 -5.65 15.59
CA ARG A 251 48.61 -5.76 14.53
C ARG A 251 49.03 -6.77 13.47
N GLN A 252 50.28 -6.71 13.00
CA GLN A 252 50.81 -7.67 12.03
C GLN A 252 50.72 -9.12 12.51
N GLN A 253 50.85 -9.40 13.82
CA GLN A 253 50.72 -10.77 14.31
C GLN A 253 49.29 -11.28 14.20
N VAL A 254 48.30 -10.42 14.42
CA VAL A 254 46.89 -10.76 14.22
C VAL A 254 46.59 -10.91 12.74
N ASP A 255 47.09 -10.01 11.90
CA ASP A 255 46.94 -10.07 10.45
C ASP A 255 47.41 -11.41 9.88
N LEU A 256 48.61 -11.86 10.27
CA LEU A 256 49.15 -13.15 9.84
C LEU A 256 48.28 -14.34 10.24
N PHE A 257 47.60 -14.25 11.39
CA PHE A 257 46.64 -15.27 11.81
C PHE A 257 45.39 -15.26 10.92
N ILE A 258 44.80 -14.08 10.69
CA ILE A 258 43.58 -13.94 9.88
C ILE A 258 43.85 -14.35 8.43
N GLU A 259 44.95 -13.90 7.83
CA GLU A 259 45.38 -14.28 6.49
C GLU A 259 45.58 -15.80 6.36
N GLN A 260 46.29 -16.41 7.33
CA GLN A 260 46.53 -17.85 7.31
C GLN A 260 45.22 -18.65 7.40
N LEU A 261 44.33 -18.29 8.32
CA LEU A 261 43.04 -18.96 8.46
C LEU A 261 42.15 -18.77 7.22
N SER A 262 42.14 -17.57 6.66
CA SER A 262 41.41 -17.26 5.43
C SER A 262 41.84 -18.22 4.31
N ASN A 263 43.15 -18.30 4.05
CA ASN A 263 43.69 -19.16 3.02
C ASN A 263 43.33 -20.64 3.25
N GLU A 264 43.48 -21.16 4.47
CA GLU A 264 43.14 -22.56 4.77
C GLU A 264 41.64 -22.85 4.60
N LEU A 265 40.75 -21.92 5.00
CA LEU A 265 39.31 -22.06 4.79
C LEU A 265 38.93 -22.04 3.32
N ARG A 266 39.51 -21.13 2.52
CA ARG A 266 39.28 -21.07 1.07
C ARG A 266 39.73 -22.37 0.40
N ASP A 267 40.92 -22.85 0.76
CA ASP A 267 41.49 -24.11 0.28
C ASP A 267 40.57 -25.31 0.62
N PHE A 268 40.03 -25.35 1.83
CA PHE A 268 39.09 -26.37 2.25
C PHE A 268 37.77 -26.28 1.47
N ASN A 269 37.20 -25.09 1.35
CA ASN A 269 35.97 -24.83 0.64
C ASN A 269 36.04 -25.26 -0.83
N GLU A 270 37.14 -24.93 -1.53
CA GLU A 270 37.38 -25.36 -2.91
C GLU A 270 37.48 -26.90 -3.02
N LYS A 271 38.23 -27.56 -2.11
CA LYS A 271 38.42 -29.01 -2.13
C LYS A 271 37.16 -29.80 -1.81
N HIS A 272 36.25 -29.23 -1.02
CA HIS A 272 35.10 -29.93 -0.46
C HIS A 272 33.75 -29.41 -0.97
N ASN A 273 33.73 -28.47 -1.92
CA ASN A 273 32.51 -27.86 -2.45
C ASN A 273 31.65 -27.24 -1.33
N LYS A 274 32.27 -26.37 -0.52
CA LYS A 274 31.67 -25.72 0.64
C LYS A 274 31.79 -24.20 0.55
N ALA A 275 30.95 -23.48 1.28
CA ALA A 275 30.95 -22.01 1.34
C ALA A 275 31.02 -21.52 2.79
N ILE A 276 31.96 -22.08 3.56
CA ILE A 276 32.14 -21.72 4.98
C ILE A 276 32.75 -20.34 5.06
N GLN A 277 32.08 -19.41 5.74
CA GLN A 277 32.54 -18.03 5.86
C GLN A 277 33.56 -17.84 6.98
N LEU A 278 34.49 -16.90 6.81
CA LEU A 278 35.27 -16.31 7.90
C LEU A 278 34.69 -14.95 8.30
N GLY A 279 34.10 -14.90 9.48
CA GLY A 279 33.44 -13.72 10.02
C GLY A 279 34.14 -13.15 11.25
N ILE A 280 34.14 -11.82 11.39
CA ILE A 280 34.65 -11.16 12.60
C ILE A 280 33.68 -10.09 13.08
N SER A 281 33.34 -10.13 14.37
CA SER A 281 32.58 -9.10 15.07
C SER A 281 33.49 -8.26 15.98
N PRO A 282 34.17 -7.23 15.44
CA PRO A 282 35.04 -6.38 16.25
C PRO A 282 34.22 -5.40 17.10
N SER A 283 34.86 -4.73 18.06
CA SER A 283 34.23 -3.60 18.73
C SER A 283 33.85 -2.52 17.69
N GLY A 284 32.75 -1.78 17.93
CA GLY A 284 32.21 -0.91 16.88
C GLY A 284 33.10 0.22 16.39
N ILE A 285 34.16 0.61 17.12
CA ILE A 285 35.07 1.71 16.73
C ILE A 285 36.41 1.15 16.25
N TYR A 286 36.69 1.29 14.95
CA TYR A 286 38.01 0.99 14.37
C TYR A 286 39.07 2.02 14.79
N GLN A 287 38.84 3.28 14.43
CA GLN A 287 39.65 4.44 14.80
C GLN A 287 38.77 5.65 15.11
N ASN A 288 39.17 6.45 16.09
CA ASN A 288 38.48 7.70 16.45
C ASN A 288 38.93 8.86 15.55
N GLY A 289 37.99 9.70 15.14
CA GLY A 289 38.30 10.95 14.47
C GLY A 289 37.07 11.84 14.25
N GLY A 290 37.18 12.70 13.26
CA GLY A 290 36.12 13.62 12.82
C GLY A 290 36.29 13.92 11.34
N TYR A 291 35.26 13.71 10.54
CA TYR A 291 35.26 14.00 9.09
C TYR A 291 34.03 14.81 8.67
N SER A 292 34.21 15.56 7.59
CA SER A 292 33.19 16.40 6.95
C SER A 292 33.15 16.17 5.42
N THR A 293 33.72 15.05 4.94
CA THR A 293 33.92 14.78 3.52
C THR A 293 33.34 13.43 3.12
N THR A 294 32.82 13.34 1.90
CA THR A 294 32.42 12.09 1.20
C THR A 294 33.57 11.07 1.18
N PRO A 295 33.29 9.75 1.28
CA PRO A 295 34.32 8.72 1.20
C PRO A 295 35.07 8.75 -0.13
N LYS A 296 36.35 8.39 -0.09
CA LYS A 296 37.23 8.26 -1.26
C LYS A 296 37.88 6.89 -1.28
N TYR A 297 37.94 6.31 -2.47
CA TYR A 297 38.49 4.97 -2.70
C TYR A 297 39.69 5.02 -3.64
N ASP A 298 40.62 4.08 -3.49
CA ASP A 298 41.69 3.84 -4.47
C ASP A 298 41.19 2.99 -5.66
N SER A 299 42.09 2.64 -6.59
CA SER A 299 41.75 1.83 -7.77
C SER A 299 41.32 0.39 -7.45
N ASN A 300 41.60 -0.09 -6.24
CA ASN A 300 41.25 -1.43 -5.78
C ASN A 300 40.00 -1.41 -4.88
N GLY A 301 39.30 -0.27 -4.82
CA GLY A 301 38.11 -0.09 -3.98
C GLY A 301 38.42 0.09 -2.49
N ASN A 302 39.69 0.26 -2.09
CA ASN A 302 40.01 0.45 -0.67
C ASN A 302 39.64 1.85 -0.20
N LEU A 303 39.01 1.96 0.96
CA LEU A 303 38.73 3.26 1.58
C LEU A 303 40.04 3.95 1.94
N THR A 304 40.29 5.14 1.37
CA THR A 304 41.50 5.95 1.62
C THR A 304 41.23 7.18 2.50
N SER A 305 39.98 7.63 2.55
CA SER A 305 39.55 8.72 3.44
C SER A 305 38.02 8.74 3.56
N PRO A 306 37.45 8.95 4.75
CA PRO A 306 38.13 9.03 6.05
C PRO A 306 38.46 7.64 6.62
N LEU A 307 39.64 7.48 7.23
CA LEU A 307 40.07 6.20 7.85
C LEU A 307 39.62 6.04 9.31
N TYR A 308 38.67 6.87 9.74
CA TYR A 308 38.19 6.95 11.12
C TYR A 308 36.71 7.30 11.16
N SER A 309 36.00 6.79 12.17
CA SER A 309 34.58 7.11 12.45
C SER A 309 34.44 8.39 13.30
N ASN A 310 33.33 9.12 13.17
CA ASN A 310 32.99 10.30 13.98
C ASN A 310 32.71 9.95 15.46
N THR A 311 33.77 9.60 16.19
CA THR A 311 33.71 8.89 17.48
C THR A 311 34.88 9.28 18.40
N SER A 312 34.78 8.94 19.69
CA SER A 312 35.83 9.20 20.69
C SER A 312 35.91 8.13 21.78
N GLY A 313 35.50 6.90 21.49
CA GLY A 313 35.51 5.76 22.42
C GLY A 313 36.79 4.93 22.34
N PHE A 314 36.74 3.68 22.82
CA PHE A 314 37.86 2.75 22.68
C PHE A 314 37.95 2.24 21.25
N ALA A 315 39.05 2.55 20.55
CA ALA A 315 39.30 2.17 19.16
C ALA A 315 40.18 0.91 19.05
N HIS A 316 39.68 -0.17 18.44
CA HIS A 316 40.35 -1.48 18.48
C HIS A 316 41.64 -1.55 17.65
N TYR A 317 41.82 -0.65 16.68
CA TYR A 317 43.11 -0.46 16.01
C TYR A 317 44.21 -0.05 17.01
N GLY A 318 43.83 0.66 18.08
CA GLY A 318 44.71 1.25 19.07
C GLY A 318 45.29 0.25 20.08
N ASN A 319 45.58 0.77 21.27
CA ASN A 319 46.46 0.13 22.25
C ASN A 319 45.82 -0.96 23.11
N TYR A 320 44.54 -1.30 22.90
CA TYR A 320 43.82 -2.26 23.74
C TYR A 320 43.52 -3.61 23.07
N LEU A 321 43.35 -3.65 21.73
CA LEU A 321 43.13 -4.90 20.96
C LEU A 321 44.13 -5.12 19.81
N TYR A 322 44.71 -4.05 19.25
CA TYR A 322 45.65 -4.12 18.12
C TYR A 322 45.10 -4.92 16.92
N SER A 323 43.90 -4.58 16.47
CA SER A 323 43.21 -5.25 15.36
C SER A 323 43.05 -4.32 14.15
N ASP A 324 43.53 -4.73 12.98
CA ASP A 324 43.47 -3.94 11.75
C ASP A 324 42.32 -4.41 10.82
N THR A 325 41.09 -4.24 11.27
CA THR A 325 39.91 -4.74 10.54
C THR A 325 39.73 -4.10 9.17
N LEU A 326 40.15 -2.84 9.00
CA LEU A 326 40.09 -2.18 7.70
C LEU A 326 41.04 -2.87 6.71
N LYS A 327 42.22 -3.31 7.16
CA LYS A 327 43.10 -4.11 6.32
C LYS A 327 42.47 -5.46 5.95
N TRP A 328 41.84 -6.16 6.89
CA TRP A 328 41.20 -7.46 6.61
C TRP A 328 40.07 -7.34 5.59
N ILE A 329 39.32 -6.23 5.61
CA ILE A 329 38.33 -5.89 4.60
C ILE A 329 39.00 -5.58 3.26
N ASN A 330 40.02 -4.73 3.25
CA ASN A 330 40.71 -4.29 2.03
C ASN A 330 41.34 -5.45 1.26
N GLU A 331 41.90 -6.42 1.98
CA GLU A 331 42.52 -7.64 1.45
C GLU A 331 41.50 -8.79 1.25
N GLU A 332 40.23 -8.59 1.63
CA GLU A 332 39.14 -9.59 1.52
C GLU A 332 39.47 -10.94 2.18
N TRP A 333 40.27 -10.89 3.25
CA TRP A 333 40.61 -12.08 4.05
C TRP A 333 39.43 -12.60 4.85
N ILE A 334 38.41 -11.76 5.08
CA ILE A 334 37.17 -12.12 5.76
C ILE A 334 36.02 -12.07 4.77
N ASP A 335 35.03 -12.93 4.97
CA ASP A 335 33.78 -12.93 4.19
C ASP A 335 32.78 -11.90 4.69
N TYR A 336 32.80 -11.62 6.00
CA TYR A 336 31.96 -10.60 6.58
C TYR A 336 32.59 -9.92 7.78
N ILE A 337 32.19 -8.67 7.99
CA ILE A 337 32.48 -7.90 9.20
C ILE A 337 31.17 -7.59 9.92
N MET A 338 31.17 -7.75 11.25
CA MET A 338 30.00 -7.51 12.10
C MET A 338 30.32 -6.58 13.28
N PRO A 339 30.64 -5.30 13.04
CA PRO A 339 30.96 -4.36 14.12
C PRO A 339 29.87 -4.30 15.20
N GLN A 340 30.31 -4.35 16.46
CA GLN A 340 29.48 -4.24 17.65
C GLN A 340 29.03 -2.79 17.87
N THR A 341 27.98 -2.37 17.17
CA THR A 341 27.38 -1.03 17.26
C THR A 341 26.37 -0.94 18.40
N TYR A 342 26.82 -1.16 19.63
CA TYR A 342 25.94 -1.31 20.81
C TYR A 342 25.44 0.00 21.43
N TRP A 343 25.77 1.15 20.87
CA TRP A 343 25.40 2.44 21.43
C TRP A 343 24.14 2.98 20.77
N SER A 344 23.41 3.87 21.45
CA SER A 344 22.19 4.45 20.88
C SER A 344 22.48 5.47 19.77
N LEU A 345 21.46 5.80 18.97
CA LEU A 345 21.45 6.89 18.00
C LEU A 345 21.72 8.25 18.65
N GLU A 346 21.45 8.41 19.94
CA GLU A 346 21.74 9.63 20.70
C GLU A 346 23.12 9.63 21.38
N GLN A 347 23.88 8.52 21.33
CA GLN A 347 25.16 8.45 22.02
C GLN A 347 26.22 9.31 21.32
N THR A 348 26.61 10.42 21.92
CA THR A 348 27.58 11.36 21.30
C THR A 348 28.98 10.77 21.05
N ALA A 349 29.47 9.85 21.89
CA ALA A 349 30.84 9.34 21.79
C ALA A 349 31.04 8.22 20.76
N ALA A 350 29.97 7.48 20.43
CA ALA A 350 30.02 6.23 19.66
C ALA A 350 28.69 5.94 18.97
N GLN A 351 28.04 6.98 18.45
CA GLN A 351 26.67 6.95 17.94
C GLN A 351 26.43 5.84 16.92
N PHE A 352 25.33 5.09 17.04
CA PHE A 352 24.98 4.03 16.08
C PHE A 352 25.06 4.53 14.63
N GLY A 353 24.38 5.63 14.32
CA GLY A 353 24.34 6.19 12.97
C GLY A 353 25.71 6.64 12.44
N SER A 354 26.62 7.06 13.30
CA SER A 354 27.99 7.40 12.89
C SER A 354 28.84 6.16 12.62
N LEU A 355 28.55 5.05 13.30
CA LEU A 355 29.24 3.78 13.12
C LEU A 355 28.72 3.04 11.88
N SER A 356 27.40 2.84 11.76
CA SER A 356 26.78 2.17 10.60
C SER A 356 27.25 2.79 9.29
N ARG A 357 27.24 4.12 9.22
CA ARG A 357 27.72 4.89 8.07
C ARG A 357 29.19 4.69 7.72
N TRP A 358 30.07 4.69 8.72
CA TRP A 358 31.50 4.55 8.44
C TRP A 358 31.83 3.12 8.01
N TRP A 359 31.16 2.13 8.62
CA TRP A 359 31.33 0.74 8.23
C TRP A 359 30.77 0.43 6.85
N SER A 360 29.65 1.04 6.42
CA SER A 360 29.17 0.90 5.04
C SER A 360 30.22 1.39 4.03
N TRP A 361 30.86 2.53 4.32
CA TRP A 361 31.97 3.01 3.50
C TRP A 361 33.20 2.10 3.53
N ALA A 362 33.45 1.40 4.63
CA ALA A 362 34.59 0.49 4.69
C ALA A 362 34.43 -0.70 3.72
N VAL A 363 33.19 -1.12 3.43
CA VAL A 363 32.90 -2.31 2.61
C VAL A 363 32.33 -2.04 1.21
N ALA A 364 31.95 -0.79 0.88
CA ALA A 364 31.16 -0.44 -0.33
C ALA A 364 31.67 -0.97 -1.68
N ASN A 365 32.96 -1.29 -1.79
CA ASN A 365 33.57 -1.79 -3.04
C ASN A 365 34.34 -3.10 -2.81
N LYS A 366 33.85 -3.94 -1.89
CA LYS A 366 34.49 -5.18 -1.47
C LYS A 366 33.51 -6.35 -1.46
N ASP A 367 34.04 -7.54 -1.69
CA ASP A 367 33.32 -8.81 -1.56
C ASP A 367 33.23 -9.27 -0.09
N VAL A 368 33.02 -8.31 0.80
CA VAL A 368 32.85 -8.49 2.25
C VAL A 368 31.46 -8.01 2.64
N ASN A 369 30.66 -8.89 3.23
CA ASN A 369 29.34 -8.52 3.74
C ASN A 369 29.48 -7.67 5.03
N LEU A 370 28.65 -6.65 5.18
CA LEU A 370 28.54 -5.89 6.42
C LEU A 370 27.26 -6.27 7.14
N TYR A 371 27.43 -6.72 8.38
CA TYR A 371 26.35 -6.95 9.32
C TYR A 371 26.52 -6.02 10.52
N LEU A 372 25.44 -5.66 11.21
CA LEU A 372 25.54 -4.81 12.40
C LEU A 372 25.18 -5.59 13.66
N GLY A 373 26.11 -5.59 14.63
CA GLY A 373 25.86 -6.16 15.94
C GLY A 373 25.10 -5.18 16.82
N MET A 374 23.87 -5.53 17.21
CA MET A 374 22.96 -4.70 17.98
C MET A 374 22.95 -5.09 19.45
N GLY A 375 23.25 -4.12 20.32
CA GLY A 375 23.38 -4.32 21.77
C GLY A 375 22.05 -4.25 22.51
N ILE A 376 21.09 -5.13 22.21
CA ILE A 376 19.72 -5.06 22.75
C ILE A 376 19.62 -5.23 24.28
N TYR A 377 20.71 -5.63 24.94
CA TYR A 377 20.85 -5.65 26.40
C TYR A 377 21.06 -4.25 27.04
N MET A 378 21.51 -3.28 26.24
CA MET A 378 22.01 -1.98 26.70
C MET A 378 21.01 -1.10 27.45
N PRO A 379 19.68 -1.22 27.30
CA PRO A 379 18.76 -0.52 28.19
C PRO A 379 18.94 -0.83 29.68
N GLY A 380 19.51 -1.98 30.04
CA GLY A 380 19.88 -2.32 31.42
C GLY A 380 21.10 -1.55 31.95
N ASP A 381 22.06 -1.23 31.06
CA ASP A 381 23.39 -0.73 31.42
C ASP A 381 23.60 0.75 31.07
N ASN A 382 22.86 1.28 30.09
CA ASN A 382 23.05 2.62 29.54
C ASN A 382 21.76 3.44 29.63
N SER A 383 21.85 4.65 30.19
CA SER A 383 20.72 5.58 30.26
C SER A 383 20.31 6.15 28.91
N ASN A 384 21.22 6.26 27.93
CA ASN A 384 20.92 6.86 26.62
C ASN A 384 20.06 5.97 25.73
N TRP A 385 20.12 4.65 25.87
CA TRP A 385 19.18 3.72 25.21
C TRP A 385 17.74 3.89 25.71
N ARG A 386 17.56 4.44 26.92
CA ARG A 386 16.25 4.64 27.54
C ARG A 386 15.58 5.98 27.20
N LYS A 387 16.19 6.72 26.27
CA LYS A 387 15.64 7.96 25.73
C LYS A 387 14.85 7.76 24.44
N ASN A 388 14.82 6.55 23.90
CA ASN A 388 13.99 6.23 22.75
C ASN A 388 13.42 4.83 22.96
N LYS A 389 12.10 4.73 23.18
CA LYS A 389 11.43 3.42 23.31
C LYS A 389 11.43 2.63 22.00
N TYR A 390 11.74 3.27 20.87
CA TYR A 390 11.84 2.67 19.55
C TYR A 390 13.30 2.55 19.07
N GLU A 391 14.28 2.58 19.98
CA GLU A 391 15.71 2.57 19.63
C GLU A 391 16.11 1.43 18.69
N VAL A 392 15.66 0.19 18.94
CA VAL A 392 15.96 -0.96 18.06
C VAL A 392 15.38 -0.76 16.66
N ARG A 393 14.11 -0.32 16.58
CA ARG A 393 13.43 0.00 15.31
C ARG A 393 14.22 1.05 14.53
N ASP A 394 14.60 2.14 15.20
CA ASP A 394 15.25 3.27 14.55
C ASP A 394 16.69 2.96 14.14
N GLN A 395 17.39 2.10 14.87
CA GLN A 395 18.69 1.57 14.46
C GLN A 395 18.59 0.72 13.19
N ILE A 396 17.59 -0.16 13.09
CA ILE A 396 17.34 -0.96 11.88
C ILE A 396 17.04 -0.01 10.70
N LEU A 397 16.11 0.93 10.87
CA LEU A 397 15.75 1.90 9.82
C LEU A 397 16.91 2.83 9.44
N ASN A 398 17.82 3.15 10.37
CA ASN A 398 19.04 3.90 10.07
C ASN A 398 20.03 3.05 9.25
N ALA A 399 20.16 1.77 9.58
CA ALA A 399 21.10 0.89 8.94
C ALA A 399 20.67 0.53 7.51
N GLU A 400 19.38 0.29 7.28
CA GLU A 400 18.83 -0.07 5.96
C GLU A 400 18.85 1.07 4.94
N MET A 401 19.27 2.28 5.35
CA MET A 401 19.58 3.35 4.38
C MET A 401 20.84 3.06 3.55
N TYR A 402 21.65 2.10 3.98
CA TYR A 402 22.91 1.73 3.33
C TYR A 402 22.74 0.36 2.69
N ASP A 403 22.78 0.31 1.35
CA ASP A 403 22.72 -0.94 0.57
C ASP A 403 23.82 -1.94 0.97
N GLU A 404 24.92 -1.46 1.55
CA GLU A 404 25.99 -2.32 2.04
C GLU A 404 25.61 -3.15 3.27
N VAL A 405 24.60 -2.75 4.05
CA VAL A 405 24.19 -3.45 5.27
C VAL A 405 23.32 -4.65 4.89
N GLY A 406 23.92 -5.84 4.87
CA GLY A 406 23.25 -7.11 4.55
C GLY A 406 22.49 -7.73 5.72
N GLY A 407 22.51 -7.10 6.90
CA GLY A 407 21.68 -7.50 8.03
C GLY A 407 22.23 -7.29 9.43
N PHE A 408 21.66 -8.03 10.37
CA PHE A 408 21.72 -7.72 11.80
C PHE A 408 22.00 -8.96 12.64
N SER A 409 22.63 -8.73 13.77
CA SER A 409 22.73 -9.73 14.82
C SER A 409 22.40 -9.12 16.17
N PHE A 410 21.64 -9.82 17.01
CA PHE A 410 21.21 -9.33 18.32
C PHE A 410 22.04 -9.92 19.46
N TYR A 411 22.77 -9.07 20.17
CA TYR A 411 23.51 -9.45 21.38
C TYR A 411 22.63 -9.19 22.62
N SER A 412 22.09 -10.21 23.27
CA SER A 412 22.15 -11.65 22.94
C SER A 412 20.77 -12.29 22.99
N TYR A 413 20.68 -13.59 22.65
CA TYR A 413 19.47 -14.41 22.75
C TYR A 413 18.65 -14.16 24.03
N ASN A 414 19.32 -13.97 25.16
CA ASN A 414 18.71 -13.75 26.47
C ASN A 414 17.82 -12.50 26.54
N TYR A 415 17.95 -11.58 25.59
CA TYR A 415 17.27 -10.30 25.57
C TYR A 415 16.22 -10.18 24.45
N LEU A 416 16.05 -11.22 23.62
CA LEU A 416 15.00 -11.23 22.59
C LEU A 416 13.62 -11.05 23.23
N ASP A 417 13.32 -11.85 24.26
CA ASP A 417 12.07 -11.79 25.04
C ASP A 417 12.27 -11.02 26.37
N SER A 418 12.96 -9.87 26.28
CA SER A 418 13.21 -9.02 27.44
C SER A 418 11.93 -8.36 27.95
N THR A 419 11.76 -8.30 29.28
CA THR A 419 10.67 -7.54 29.91
C THR A 419 10.97 -6.05 30.03
N ASN A 420 12.18 -5.61 29.68
CA ASN A 420 12.55 -4.20 29.65
C ASN A 420 11.83 -3.52 28.47
N VAL A 421 10.95 -2.56 28.75
CA VAL A 421 10.10 -1.89 27.76
C VAL A 421 10.87 -1.31 26.57
N TYR A 422 12.11 -0.84 26.75
CA TYR A 422 12.92 -0.24 25.70
C TYR A 422 13.51 -1.27 24.74
N THR A 423 13.82 -2.48 25.23
CA THR A 423 14.17 -3.61 24.38
C THR A 423 12.91 -4.21 23.76
N LYS A 424 11.89 -4.46 24.59
CA LYS A 424 10.66 -5.15 24.21
C LYS A 424 9.91 -4.45 23.08
N THR A 425 9.72 -3.13 23.19
CA THR A 425 8.94 -2.37 22.19
C THR A 425 9.53 -2.51 20.79
N GLY A 426 10.86 -2.42 20.67
CA GLY A 426 11.53 -2.57 19.38
C GLY A 426 11.59 -4.02 18.91
N MET A 427 11.83 -4.97 19.82
CA MET A 427 11.87 -6.40 19.48
C MET A 427 10.49 -6.97 19.13
N ASP A 428 9.40 -6.45 19.70
CA ASP A 428 8.03 -6.79 19.28
C ASP A 428 7.77 -6.34 17.84
N ILE A 429 8.23 -5.14 17.45
CA ILE A 429 8.13 -4.67 16.05
C ILE A 429 8.94 -5.56 15.11
N VAL A 430 10.16 -5.93 15.52
CA VAL A 430 10.98 -6.86 14.74
C VAL A 430 10.26 -8.18 14.55
N LYS A 431 9.70 -8.75 15.62
CA LYS A 431 9.01 -10.03 15.60
C LYS A 431 7.72 -10.02 14.79
N ASP A 432 6.86 -9.05 15.08
CA ASP A 432 5.47 -9.04 14.60
C ASP A 432 5.33 -8.36 13.23
N ASP A 433 6.32 -7.57 12.79
CA ASP A 433 6.30 -6.83 11.53
C ASP A 433 7.53 -7.15 10.66
N TYR A 434 8.72 -6.67 11.02
CA TYR A 434 9.87 -6.63 10.10
C TYR A 434 10.38 -8.02 9.71
N PHE A 435 10.47 -8.94 10.68
CA PHE A 435 10.96 -10.31 10.48
C PHE A 435 9.83 -11.34 10.55
N SER A 436 8.58 -10.90 10.36
CA SER A 436 7.39 -11.78 10.42
C SER A 436 7.38 -12.88 9.37
N VAL A 437 8.08 -12.68 8.25
CA VAL A 437 8.27 -13.67 7.18
C VAL A 437 9.67 -14.27 7.28
N LYS A 438 9.75 -15.59 7.30
CA LYS A 438 11.01 -16.34 7.27
C LYS A 438 11.65 -16.25 5.89
N ILE A 439 12.92 -15.85 5.85
CA ILE A 439 13.67 -15.63 4.61
C ILE A 439 15.03 -16.34 4.63
N PRO A 440 15.65 -16.61 3.46
CA PRO A 440 17.04 -17.02 3.36
C PRO A 440 18.02 -16.02 3.96
N GLY A 441 19.23 -16.48 4.27
CA GLY A 441 20.34 -15.63 4.67
C GLY A 441 20.76 -14.66 3.55
N ASP A 442 21.59 -13.69 3.93
CA ASP A 442 22.20 -12.76 2.97
C ASP A 442 23.14 -13.49 2.00
N VAL A 443 23.26 -12.96 0.79
CA VAL A 443 24.12 -13.51 -0.27
C VAL A 443 25.58 -13.36 0.14
N LYS A 444 26.33 -14.47 0.12
CA LYS A 444 27.74 -14.52 0.48
C LYS A 444 28.57 -14.00 -0.69
N LYS A 445 28.86 -12.70 -0.72
CA LYS A 445 29.41 -11.97 -1.90
C LYS A 445 30.59 -12.68 -2.57
N TYR A 446 31.58 -13.10 -1.78
CA TYR A 446 32.74 -13.82 -2.30
C TYR A 446 32.38 -15.13 -3.02
N TYR A 447 31.43 -15.89 -2.47
CA TYR A 447 31.05 -17.22 -2.97
C TYR A 447 30.00 -17.18 -4.08
N ALA A 448 29.23 -16.11 -4.22
CA ALA A 448 28.22 -15.95 -5.27
C ALA A 448 28.84 -16.04 -6.68
N ASN A 449 30.07 -15.54 -6.86
CA ASN A 449 30.78 -15.65 -8.14
C ASN A 449 31.42 -17.03 -8.39
N ILE A 450 31.33 -17.95 -7.41
CA ILE A 450 31.99 -19.27 -7.44
C ILE A 450 30.96 -20.38 -7.67
N TYR A 451 29.78 -20.26 -7.06
CA TYR A 451 28.74 -21.29 -7.10
C TYR A 451 27.60 -20.87 -8.03
N ASP A 452 27.30 -21.71 -9.02
CA ASP A 452 26.12 -21.53 -9.86
C ASP A 452 24.83 -21.74 -9.05
N THR A 453 23.73 -21.12 -9.49
CA THR A 453 22.38 -21.45 -8.99
C THR A 453 21.92 -22.79 -9.57
N ILE A 454 21.08 -23.50 -8.80
CA ILE A 454 20.61 -24.86 -9.14
C ILE A 454 19.08 -24.82 -9.31
N ASP A 455 18.58 -24.96 -10.53
CA ASP A 455 17.13 -24.97 -10.74
C ASP A 455 16.49 -26.25 -10.21
N VAL A 456 15.27 -26.13 -9.68
CA VAL A 456 14.51 -27.25 -9.12
C VAL A 456 13.82 -28.02 -10.24
N GLU A 457 13.83 -29.36 -10.17
CA GLU A 457 13.19 -30.22 -11.16
C GLU A 457 11.91 -30.90 -10.62
N ASN A 458 11.07 -31.39 -11.53
CA ASN A 458 9.88 -32.20 -11.24
C ASN A 458 8.86 -31.55 -10.28
N VAL A 459 8.75 -30.22 -10.31
CA VAL A 459 7.79 -29.44 -9.54
C VAL A 459 6.35 -29.78 -9.92
N GLN A 460 5.57 -30.27 -8.96
CA GLN A 460 4.18 -30.69 -9.16
C GLN A 460 3.34 -30.51 -7.89
N VAL A 461 2.03 -30.36 -8.06
CA VAL A 461 1.07 -30.35 -6.95
C VAL A 461 0.16 -31.57 -7.05
N LYS A 462 0.05 -32.34 -5.97
CA LYS A 462 -0.83 -33.49 -5.89
C LYS A 462 -1.52 -33.54 -4.53
N ASP A 463 -2.84 -33.72 -4.53
CA ASP A 463 -3.64 -33.84 -3.30
C ASP A 463 -3.39 -32.69 -2.27
N GLY A 464 -3.13 -31.47 -2.77
CA GLY A 464 -2.84 -30.29 -1.94
C GLY A 464 -1.40 -30.23 -1.40
N VAL A 465 -0.49 -31.06 -1.90
CA VAL A 465 0.93 -31.07 -1.52
C VAL A 465 1.79 -30.71 -2.72
N LEU A 466 2.62 -29.68 -2.57
CA LEU A 466 3.70 -29.33 -3.48
C LEU A 466 4.86 -30.30 -3.29
N MET A 467 5.34 -30.87 -4.39
CA MET A 467 6.43 -31.84 -4.41
C MET A 467 7.42 -31.48 -5.52
N PHE A 468 8.70 -31.67 -5.26
CA PHE A 468 9.79 -31.48 -6.21
C PHE A 468 11.01 -32.33 -5.81
N ASP A 469 11.97 -32.46 -6.72
CA ASP A 469 13.18 -33.23 -6.46
C ASP A 469 14.15 -32.47 -5.54
N GLU A 470 14.83 -33.22 -4.67
CA GLU A 470 15.88 -32.67 -3.82
C GLU A 470 17.11 -32.32 -4.67
N CYS A 471 17.59 -31.08 -4.54
CA CYS A 471 18.83 -30.61 -5.14
C CYS A 471 20.01 -30.90 -4.22
N GLU A 472 21.15 -31.31 -4.78
CA GLU A 472 22.41 -31.37 -4.03
C GLU A 472 23.04 -29.97 -3.91
N ASN A 473 23.83 -29.73 -2.86
CA ASN A 473 24.56 -28.47 -2.63
C ASN A 473 23.66 -27.22 -2.53
N VAL A 474 22.49 -27.38 -1.94
CA VAL A 474 21.58 -26.28 -1.60
C VAL A 474 21.36 -26.21 -0.09
N ARG A 475 21.02 -25.03 0.41
CA ARG A 475 20.71 -24.75 1.82
C ARG A 475 19.23 -24.95 2.14
N GLY A 476 18.38 -24.86 1.13
CA GLY A 476 16.94 -25.00 1.26
C GLY A 476 16.23 -24.52 0.01
N TYR A 477 14.92 -24.33 0.15
CA TYR A 477 14.02 -23.96 -0.93
C TYR A 477 13.14 -22.81 -0.49
N VAL A 478 12.99 -21.82 -1.38
CA VAL A 478 11.98 -20.78 -1.26
C VAL A 478 10.78 -21.21 -2.07
N VAL A 479 9.61 -21.25 -1.43
CA VAL A 479 8.34 -21.37 -2.14
C VAL A 479 7.65 -20.03 -2.13
N TYR A 480 7.26 -19.59 -3.32
CA TYR A 480 6.44 -18.39 -3.50
C TYR A 480 4.97 -18.77 -3.68
N LYS A 481 4.06 -17.94 -3.18
CA LYS A 481 2.62 -18.05 -3.34
C LYS A 481 2.09 -16.77 -3.97
N VAL A 482 1.57 -16.88 -5.19
CA VAL A 482 1.12 -15.74 -6.00
C VAL A 482 -0.31 -15.97 -6.44
N LYS A 483 -1.19 -14.96 -6.33
CA LYS A 483 -2.59 -15.09 -6.76
C LYS A 483 -2.63 -15.40 -8.27
N ARG A 484 -3.47 -16.36 -8.69
CA ARG A 484 -3.62 -16.71 -10.11
C ARG A 484 -3.99 -15.48 -10.93
N GLY A 485 -3.29 -15.28 -12.05
CA GLY A 485 -3.41 -14.09 -12.90
C GLY A 485 -2.38 -13.00 -12.59
N ASN A 486 -1.72 -13.03 -11.43
CA ASN A 486 -0.64 -12.11 -11.08
C ASN A 486 0.72 -12.68 -11.50
N VAL A 487 1.71 -11.78 -11.65
CA VAL A 487 3.11 -12.11 -11.94
C VAL A 487 3.87 -12.26 -10.63
N LEU A 488 4.77 -13.25 -10.57
CA LEU A 488 5.71 -13.37 -9.45
C LEU A 488 6.69 -12.20 -9.47
N ASP A 489 6.72 -11.46 -8.37
CA ASP A 489 7.80 -10.55 -8.00
C ASP A 489 8.63 -11.22 -6.89
N GLN A 490 9.88 -11.56 -7.18
CA GLN A 490 10.77 -12.24 -6.23
C GLN A 490 11.29 -11.29 -5.14
N GLU A 491 11.20 -9.98 -5.35
CA GLU A 491 11.60 -8.94 -4.39
C GLU A 491 10.46 -8.58 -3.43
N ASN A 492 9.24 -9.06 -3.68
CA ASN A 492 8.11 -8.84 -2.81
C ASN A 492 8.04 -9.92 -1.72
N ILE A 493 8.37 -9.54 -0.47
CA ILE A 493 8.35 -10.44 0.68
C ILE A 493 6.99 -11.14 0.88
N ASN A 494 5.88 -10.51 0.48
CA ASN A 494 4.53 -11.10 0.64
C ASN A 494 4.28 -12.27 -0.31
N HIS A 495 5.12 -12.44 -1.33
CA HIS A 495 5.08 -13.64 -2.16
C HIS A 495 5.81 -14.81 -1.51
N MET A 496 6.69 -14.62 -0.50
CA MET A 496 7.35 -15.73 0.17
C MET A 496 6.38 -16.48 1.09
N TYR A 497 6.16 -17.75 0.78
CA TYR A 497 5.23 -18.64 1.50
C TYR A 497 5.95 -19.58 2.45
N TYR A 498 7.12 -20.06 2.05
CA TYR A 498 7.91 -21.01 2.83
C TYR A 498 9.40 -20.83 2.51
N TYR A 499 10.23 -20.97 3.54
CA TYR A 499 11.66 -21.21 3.41
C TYR A 499 12.08 -22.32 4.39
N GLY A 500 12.74 -23.34 3.86
CA GLY A 500 13.21 -24.50 4.63
C GLY A 500 13.73 -25.61 3.73
N THR A 501 13.92 -26.81 4.31
CA THR A 501 14.56 -27.93 3.61
C THR A 501 13.57 -28.98 3.08
N ASP A 502 12.28 -28.85 3.39
CA ASP A 502 11.27 -29.81 2.96
C ASP A 502 11.01 -29.70 1.46
N THR A 503 10.99 -30.85 0.79
CA THR A 503 10.59 -30.97 -0.63
C THR A 503 9.11 -31.32 -0.81
N ASN A 504 8.38 -31.52 0.31
CA ASN A 504 6.98 -31.90 0.34
C ASN A 504 6.21 -30.93 1.23
N ILE A 505 5.59 -29.92 0.63
CA ILE A 505 5.03 -28.78 1.34
C ILE A 505 3.51 -28.79 1.19
N LYS A 506 2.80 -28.84 2.31
CA LYS A 506 1.33 -28.77 2.32
C LYS A 506 0.88 -27.36 1.97
N LEU A 507 0.06 -27.24 0.94
CA LEU A 507 -0.50 -25.99 0.47
C LEU A 507 -1.85 -25.70 1.11
N ASP A 508 -2.14 -24.44 1.36
CA ASP A 508 -3.37 -23.96 1.97
C ASP A 508 -4.45 -23.60 0.95
N ASP A 509 -4.06 -23.13 -0.25
CA ASP A 509 -5.00 -22.73 -1.31
C ASP A 509 -4.44 -22.96 -2.71
N THR A 510 -4.67 -24.16 -3.24
CA THR A 510 -4.25 -24.53 -4.61
C THR A 510 -5.19 -23.99 -5.68
N ILE A 511 -6.35 -23.44 -5.31
CA ILE A 511 -7.38 -23.02 -6.26
C ILE A 511 -7.17 -21.57 -6.66
N ASN A 512 -6.93 -20.66 -5.71
CA ASN A 512 -6.72 -19.24 -5.98
C ASN A 512 -5.27 -18.86 -6.27
N TYR A 513 -4.29 -19.70 -5.90
CA TYR A 513 -2.87 -19.35 -5.98
C TYR A 513 -2.08 -20.30 -6.89
N VAL A 514 -1.04 -19.74 -7.49
CA VAL A 514 0.06 -20.43 -8.16
C VAL A 514 1.24 -20.43 -7.20
N TYR A 515 1.96 -21.55 -7.16
CA TYR A 515 3.18 -21.67 -6.38
C TYR A 515 4.38 -21.80 -7.30
N TYR A 516 5.48 -21.18 -6.90
CA TYR A 516 6.78 -21.27 -7.56
C TYR A 516 7.82 -21.76 -6.56
N VAL A 517 8.82 -22.50 -7.04
CA VAL A 517 9.88 -23.04 -6.19
C VAL A 517 11.24 -22.62 -6.74
N SER A 518 12.07 -22.07 -5.86
CA SER A 518 13.49 -21.84 -6.12
C SER A 518 14.32 -22.61 -5.10
N SER A 519 15.50 -23.07 -5.49
CA SER A 519 16.49 -23.53 -4.53
C SER A 519 17.35 -22.36 -4.07
N VAL A 520 18.02 -22.52 -2.92
CA VAL A 520 19.00 -21.57 -2.38
C VAL A 520 20.35 -22.27 -2.36
N ASN A 521 21.32 -21.83 -3.16
CA ASN A 521 22.64 -22.49 -3.24
C ASN A 521 23.49 -22.25 -1.96
N LEU A 522 24.70 -22.80 -1.91
CA LEU A 522 25.59 -22.65 -0.75
C LEU A 522 26.04 -21.19 -0.47
N ALA A 523 25.99 -20.32 -1.48
CA ALA A 523 26.28 -18.88 -1.38
C ALA A 523 25.04 -18.05 -1.01
N ASN A 524 23.91 -18.69 -0.72
CA ASN A 524 22.60 -18.08 -0.52
C ASN A 524 22.00 -17.43 -1.78
N GLU A 525 22.46 -17.72 -3.00
CA GLU A 525 21.76 -17.24 -4.21
C GLU A 525 20.52 -18.07 -4.50
N ILE A 526 19.43 -17.38 -4.82
CA ILE A 526 18.14 -17.99 -5.16
C ILE A 526 18.11 -18.33 -6.66
N SER A 527 17.75 -19.57 -6.99
CA SER A 527 17.62 -20.02 -8.38
C SER A 527 16.41 -19.43 -9.11
N THR A 528 16.33 -19.64 -10.43
CA THR A 528 15.15 -19.24 -11.19
C THR A 528 13.91 -19.97 -10.65
N PRO A 529 12.80 -19.29 -10.35
CA PRO A 529 11.61 -19.93 -9.83
C PRO A 529 10.94 -20.81 -10.88
N VAL A 530 10.67 -22.06 -10.52
CA VAL A 530 9.97 -23.03 -11.35
C VAL A 530 8.51 -23.10 -10.92
N CYS A 531 7.61 -22.88 -11.87
CA CYS A 531 6.17 -22.80 -11.64
C CYS A 531 5.51 -24.18 -11.55
N THR A 532 4.47 -24.28 -10.72
CA THR A 532 3.54 -25.42 -10.67
C THR A 532 2.64 -25.47 -11.91
N GLU A 533 3.17 -25.86 -13.07
CA GLU A 533 2.41 -25.87 -14.35
C GLU A 533 1.23 -26.85 -14.39
N ASN A 534 1.18 -27.85 -13.50
CA ASN A 534 0.12 -28.86 -13.47
C ASN A 534 -0.67 -28.79 -12.17
N ILE A 535 -1.90 -28.26 -12.23
CA ILE A 535 -2.84 -28.30 -11.11
C ILE A 535 -4.00 -29.23 -11.45
N ASP A 536 -4.39 -30.04 -10.46
CA ASP A 536 -5.58 -30.89 -10.44
C ASP A 536 -6.88 -30.05 -10.29
N LEU A 537 -6.99 -28.93 -11.02
CA LEU A 537 -8.19 -28.09 -11.05
C LEU A 537 -9.30 -28.87 -11.76
N LYS A 538 -10.44 -29.01 -11.08
CA LYS A 538 -11.60 -29.72 -11.62
C LYS A 538 -12.64 -28.72 -12.09
N ALA A 539 -13.47 -29.15 -13.03
CA ALA A 539 -14.61 -28.34 -13.47
C ALA A 539 -15.53 -27.92 -12.32
N GLU A 540 -15.64 -28.76 -11.29
CA GLU A 540 -16.43 -28.51 -10.07
C GLU A 540 -16.00 -27.22 -9.36
N ASP A 541 -14.70 -26.92 -9.32
CA ASP A 541 -14.15 -25.71 -8.68
C ASP A 541 -14.59 -24.43 -9.39
N VAL A 542 -14.62 -24.45 -10.73
CA VAL A 542 -15.09 -23.32 -11.54
C VAL A 542 -16.62 -23.21 -11.49
N VAL A 543 -17.33 -24.34 -11.52
CA VAL A 543 -18.79 -24.37 -11.42
C VAL A 543 -19.26 -23.74 -10.10
N GLU A 544 -18.62 -24.07 -8.98
CA GLU A 544 -18.96 -23.50 -7.66
C GLU A 544 -18.74 -21.98 -7.63
N ARG A 545 -17.65 -21.49 -8.22
CA ARG A 545 -17.36 -20.05 -8.27
C ARG A 545 -18.36 -19.29 -9.13
N ILE A 546 -18.71 -19.83 -10.29
CA ILE A 546 -19.74 -19.25 -11.15
C ILE A 546 -21.08 -19.19 -10.40
N ASN A 547 -21.42 -20.22 -9.60
CA ASN A 547 -22.65 -20.22 -8.80
C ASN A 547 -22.65 -19.22 -7.64
N LYS A 548 -21.47 -18.69 -7.25
CA LYS A 548 -21.33 -17.63 -6.24
C LYS A 548 -21.38 -16.23 -6.84
N LEU A 549 -21.39 -16.09 -8.16
CA LEU A 549 -21.60 -14.79 -8.79
C LEU A 549 -22.98 -14.26 -8.36
N PRO A 550 -23.06 -12.98 -7.96
CA PRO A 550 -24.32 -12.38 -7.59
C PRO A 550 -25.26 -12.32 -8.79
N GLU A 551 -26.57 -12.40 -8.53
CA GLU A 551 -27.59 -12.28 -9.58
C GLU A 551 -27.48 -10.96 -10.37
N VAL A 552 -26.98 -9.90 -9.71
CA VAL A 552 -26.68 -8.61 -10.33
C VAL A 552 -25.17 -8.35 -10.30
N ILE A 553 -24.54 -8.37 -11.48
CA ILE A 553 -23.12 -8.08 -11.63
C ILE A 553 -22.91 -6.57 -11.64
N LYS A 554 -22.15 -6.02 -10.70
CA LYS A 554 -21.82 -4.59 -10.57
C LYS A 554 -20.34 -4.39 -10.88
N PHE A 555 -19.90 -3.14 -11.08
CA PHE A 555 -18.49 -2.82 -11.31
C PHE A 555 -17.56 -3.36 -10.21
N GLU A 556 -17.98 -3.35 -8.94
CA GLU A 556 -17.21 -3.92 -7.83
C GLU A 556 -16.95 -5.45 -7.97
N HIS A 557 -17.79 -6.15 -8.73
CA HIS A 557 -17.66 -7.58 -9.00
C HIS A 557 -16.72 -7.88 -10.18
N GLU A 558 -16.18 -6.88 -10.87
CA GLU A 558 -15.35 -7.07 -12.07
C GLU A 558 -14.10 -7.93 -11.79
N ASN A 559 -13.43 -7.69 -10.66
CA ASN A 559 -12.28 -8.49 -10.25
C ASN A 559 -12.67 -9.95 -10.01
N LEU A 560 -13.80 -10.19 -9.33
CA LEU A 560 -14.32 -11.53 -9.11
C LEU A 560 -14.63 -12.25 -10.44
N VAL A 561 -15.28 -11.57 -11.39
CA VAL A 561 -15.61 -12.14 -12.69
C VAL A 561 -14.34 -12.50 -13.48
N LYS A 562 -13.35 -11.60 -13.51
CA LYS A 562 -12.05 -11.83 -14.17
C LYS A 562 -11.24 -12.95 -13.50
N GLU A 563 -11.31 -13.09 -12.18
CA GLU A 563 -10.67 -14.18 -11.45
C GLU A 563 -11.27 -15.54 -11.84
N ILE A 564 -12.60 -15.63 -11.97
CA ILE A 564 -13.27 -16.85 -12.39
C ILE A 564 -12.90 -17.21 -13.84
N GLU A 565 -12.81 -16.20 -14.71
CA GLU A 565 -12.32 -16.37 -16.08
C GLU A 565 -10.88 -16.88 -16.13
N ALA A 566 -9.98 -16.32 -15.33
CA ALA A 566 -8.58 -16.76 -15.27
C ALA A 566 -8.47 -18.23 -14.85
N VAL A 567 -9.22 -18.65 -13.81
CA VAL A 567 -9.25 -20.06 -13.36
C VAL A 567 -9.86 -20.96 -14.43
N TYR A 568 -10.92 -20.52 -15.12
CA TYR A 568 -11.50 -21.28 -16.23
C TYR A 568 -10.51 -21.46 -17.40
N ASN A 569 -9.76 -20.41 -17.75
CA ASN A 569 -8.86 -20.42 -18.91
C ASN A 569 -7.66 -21.36 -18.73
N VAL A 570 -7.23 -21.59 -17.49
CA VAL A 570 -6.12 -22.52 -17.16
C VAL A 570 -6.58 -23.97 -16.92
N LEU A 571 -7.89 -24.24 -16.89
CA LEU A 571 -8.39 -25.62 -16.77
C LEU A 571 -7.90 -26.47 -17.97
N PRO A 572 -7.48 -27.72 -17.74
CA PRO A 572 -7.22 -28.66 -18.82
C PRO A 572 -8.40 -28.75 -19.77
N GLN A 573 -8.15 -28.93 -21.06
CA GLN A 573 -9.21 -28.97 -22.08
C GLN A 573 -10.32 -29.98 -21.75
N THR A 574 -9.95 -31.12 -21.16
CA THR A 574 -10.88 -32.16 -20.70
C THR A 574 -11.80 -31.70 -19.58
N GLU A 575 -11.33 -30.83 -18.68
CA GLU A 575 -12.12 -30.28 -17.58
C GLU A 575 -12.96 -29.06 -18.02
N ARG A 576 -12.45 -28.19 -18.90
CA ARG A 576 -13.24 -27.07 -19.44
C ARG A 576 -14.57 -27.53 -20.05
N THR A 577 -14.58 -28.67 -20.75
CA THR A 577 -15.80 -29.25 -21.33
C THR A 577 -16.85 -29.69 -20.30
N LYS A 578 -16.47 -29.87 -19.04
CA LYS A 578 -17.36 -30.26 -17.95
C LYS A 578 -17.94 -29.08 -17.17
N VAL A 579 -17.51 -27.84 -17.44
CA VAL A 579 -18.06 -26.63 -16.79
C VAL A 579 -19.43 -26.31 -17.39
N THR A 580 -20.50 -26.79 -16.75
CA THR A 580 -21.86 -26.77 -17.31
C THR A 580 -22.52 -25.38 -17.29
N ASN A 581 -22.06 -24.46 -16.45
CA ASN A 581 -22.63 -23.12 -16.25
C ASN A 581 -21.75 -21.99 -16.83
N ILE A 582 -20.81 -22.30 -17.72
CA ILE A 582 -19.88 -21.31 -18.31
C ILE A 582 -20.58 -20.12 -18.97
N LYS A 583 -21.82 -20.32 -19.46
CA LYS A 583 -22.64 -19.25 -20.03
C LYS A 583 -22.84 -18.09 -19.05
N VAL A 584 -23.02 -18.37 -17.75
CA VAL A 584 -23.23 -17.33 -16.73
C VAL A 584 -22.00 -16.42 -16.61
N LEU A 585 -20.79 -17.00 -16.68
CA LEU A 585 -19.55 -16.23 -16.67
C LEU A 585 -19.40 -15.35 -17.92
N ASN A 586 -19.67 -15.92 -19.09
CA ASN A 586 -19.61 -15.17 -20.34
C ASN A 586 -20.64 -14.03 -20.38
N ASP A 587 -21.86 -14.29 -19.89
CA ASP A 587 -22.91 -13.29 -19.79
C ASP A 587 -22.52 -12.16 -18.81
N ALA A 588 -21.84 -12.49 -17.70
CA ALA A 588 -21.31 -11.51 -16.74
C ALA A 588 -20.17 -10.64 -17.32
N LEU A 589 -19.23 -11.25 -18.04
CA LEU A 589 -18.14 -10.55 -18.74
C LEU A 589 -18.70 -9.57 -19.78
N ALA A 590 -19.61 -10.06 -20.63
CA ALA A 590 -20.26 -9.23 -21.65
C ALA A 590 -21.09 -8.09 -21.05
N LEU A 591 -21.79 -8.35 -19.94
CA LEU A 591 -22.56 -7.33 -19.22
C LEU A 591 -21.65 -6.23 -18.66
N LEU A 592 -20.50 -6.57 -18.06
CA LEU A 592 -19.56 -5.59 -17.52
C LEU A 592 -18.95 -4.72 -18.64
N GLU A 593 -18.54 -5.33 -19.74
CA GLU A 593 -18.04 -4.60 -20.92
C GLU A 593 -19.10 -3.61 -21.45
N GLU A 594 -20.35 -4.06 -21.60
CA GLU A 594 -21.43 -3.19 -22.08
C GLU A 594 -21.82 -2.11 -21.05
N LYS A 595 -21.70 -2.37 -19.75
CA LYS A 595 -21.89 -1.33 -18.72
C LYS A 595 -20.84 -0.23 -18.83
N HIS A 596 -19.57 -0.58 -19.06
CA HIS A 596 -18.52 0.41 -19.31
C HIS A 596 -18.79 1.22 -20.58
N ASN A 597 -19.20 0.57 -21.67
CA ASN A 597 -19.60 1.24 -22.91
C ASN A 597 -20.80 2.19 -22.69
N ALA A 598 -21.78 1.77 -21.89
CA ALA A 598 -22.96 2.56 -21.56
C ALA A 598 -22.59 3.83 -20.78
N VAL A 599 -21.68 3.74 -19.82
CA VAL A 599 -21.14 4.91 -19.10
C VAL A 599 -20.41 5.86 -20.06
N GLU A 600 -19.61 5.33 -20.99
CA GLU A 600 -18.95 6.18 -22.00
C GLU A 600 -19.96 6.92 -22.90
N VAL A 601 -21.10 6.28 -23.23
CA VAL A 601 -22.19 6.91 -23.99
C VAL A 601 -22.81 8.07 -23.23
N THR A 602 -23.03 7.97 -21.91
CA THR A 602 -23.60 9.08 -21.13
C THR A 602 -22.66 10.29 -21.06
N VAL A 603 -21.34 10.06 -20.99
CA VAL A 603 -20.31 11.13 -21.00
C VAL A 603 -20.34 11.96 -22.28
N LYS A 604 -20.73 11.39 -23.43
CA LYS A 604 -20.82 12.11 -24.71
C LYS A 604 -21.87 13.23 -24.73
N TYR A 605 -22.79 13.25 -23.76
CA TYR A 605 -23.82 14.29 -23.62
C TYR A 605 -23.42 15.44 -22.67
N LYS A 606 -22.18 15.48 -22.17
CA LYS A 606 -21.68 16.55 -21.26
C LYS A 606 -21.39 17.90 -21.94
N ASP A 607 -21.42 18.00 -23.27
CA ASP A 607 -21.29 19.28 -23.98
C ASP A 607 -22.61 20.06 -23.93
N LEU A 608 -22.77 20.84 -22.85
CA LEU A 608 -24.02 21.48 -22.45
C LEU A 608 -24.12 22.95 -22.87
N ASP A 609 -23.22 23.47 -23.71
CA ASP A 609 -23.07 24.91 -23.94
C ASP A 609 -24.30 25.60 -24.57
N ASN A 610 -25.20 24.84 -25.19
CA ASN A 610 -26.40 25.36 -25.87
C ASN A 610 -27.70 25.30 -25.05
N TYR A 611 -27.66 24.90 -23.77
CA TYR A 611 -28.86 24.72 -22.93
C TYR A 611 -28.94 25.76 -21.80
N THR A 612 -30.15 26.03 -21.31
CA THR A 612 -30.35 26.95 -20.17
C THR A 612 -29.79 26.35 -18.88
N THR A 613 -29.44 27.17 -17.90
CA THR A 613 -28.87 26.72 -16.61
C THR A 613 -29.73 25.64 -15.95
N ASP A 614 -31.05 25.81 -15.93
CA ASP A 614 -31.97 24.85 -15.31
C ASP A 614 -32.03 23.53 -16.09
N THR A 615 -32.01 23.59 -17.42
CA THR A 615 -31.94 22.40 -18.28
C THR A 615 -30.61 21.67 -18.12
N LYS A 616 -29.48 22.39 -17.97
CA LYS A 616 -28.17 21.76 -17.69
C LYS A 616 -28.19 20.97 -16.38
N VAL A 617 -28.81 21.52 -15.33
CA VAL A 617 -28.93 20.84 -14.03
C VAL A 617 -29.77 19.57 -14.15
N LEU A 618 -30.90 19.60 -14.87
CA LEU A 618 -31.75 18.43 -15.09
C LEU A 618 -31.06 17.35 -15.93
N MET A 619 -30.35 17.75 -17.00
CA MET A 619 -29.57 16.83 -17.84
C MET A 619 -28.44 16.18 -17.03
N GLN A 620 -27.72 16.95 -16.20
CA GLN A 620 -26.66 16.40 -15.35
C GLN A 620 -27.21 15.42 -14.32
N ALA A 621 -28.33 15.75 -13.67
CA ALA A 621 -29.00 14.84 -12.73
C ALA A 621 -29.46 13.54 -13.40
N LEU A 622 -29.92 13.59 -14.66
CA LEU A 622 -30.29 12.41 -15.43
C LEU A 622 -29.06 11.57 -15.82
N ILE A 623 -27.95 12.20 -16.20
CA ILE A 623 -26.68 11.52 -16.49
C ILE A 623 -26.18 10.78 -15.25
N ASP A 624 -26.11 11.46 -14.11
CA ASP A 624 -25.59 10.90 -12.86
C ASP A 624 -26.47 9.73 -12.40
N LYS A 625 -27.80 9.94 -12.37
CA LYS A 625 -28.75 8.87 -12.05
C LYS A 625 -28.63 7.68 -13.02
N THR A 626 -28.47 7.93 -14.32
CA THR A 626 -28.33 6.85 -15.29
C THR A 626 -27.02 6.08 -15.10
N GLN A 627 -25.92 6.76 -14.74
CA GLN A 627 -24.65 6.09 -14.43
C GLN A 627 -24.78 5.18 -13.20
N ASP A 628 -25.49 5.63 -12.17
CA ASP A 628 -25.81 4.80 -11.00
C ASP A 628 -26.69 3.60 -11.41
N ASP A 629 -27.74 3.86 -12.20
CA ASP A 629 -28.68 2.83 -12.65
C ASP A 629 -28.00 1.80 -13.57
N ILE A 630 -27.05 2.18 -14.43
CA ILE A 630 -26.27 1.27 -15.30
C ILE A 630 -25.61 0.19 -14.43
N ASN A 631 -25.00 0.58 -13.31
CA ASN A 631 -24.32 -0.36 -12.42
C ASN A 631 -25.30 -1.39 -11.82
N LEU A 632 -26.57 -1.03 -11.68
CA LEU A 632 -27.62 -1.87 -11.09
C LEU A 632 -28.32 -2.79 -12.09
N GLN A 633 -28.10 -2.63 -13.41
CA GLN A 633 -28.83 -3.43 -14.40
C GLN A 633 -28.44 -4.91 -14.37
N PRO A 634 -29.39 -5.85 -14.27
CA PRO A 634 -29.10 -7.26 -14.05
C PRO A 634 -28.71 -8.02 -15.32
N ASN A 635 -29.05 -7.50 -16.50
CA ASN A 635 -28.77 -8.15 -17.78
C ASN A 635 -28.66 -7.13 -18.93
N LEU A 636 -28.22 -7.61 -20.09
CA LEU A 636 -28.04 -6.78 -21.28
C LEU A 636 -29.35 -6.20 -21.82
N THR A 637 -30.49 -6.88 -21.67
CA THR A 637 -31.78 -6.36 -22.14
C THR A 637 -32.18 -5.15 -21.32
N ASP A 638 -32.16 -5.26 -20.00
CA ASP A 638 -32.51 -4.16 -19.10
C ASP A 638 -31.52 -2.99 -19.21
N LEU A 639 -30.23 -3.27 -19.40
CA LEU A 639 -29.23 -2.24 -19.70
C LEU A 639 -29.51 -1.52 -21.02
N ASN A 640 -29.84 -2.25 -22.08
CA ASN A 640 -30.20 -1.65 -23.36
C ASN A 640 -31.49 -0.84 -23.27
N ASP A 641 -32.47 -1.30 -22.50
CA ASP A 641 -33.73 -0.60 -22.27
C ASP A 641 -33.48 0.68 -21.45
N LEU A 642 -32.67 0.63 -20.40
CA LEU A 642 -32.22 1.80 -19.65
C LEU A 642 -31.52 2.80 -20.57
N MET A 643 -30.58 2.34 -21.40
CA MET A 643 -29.84 3.22 -22.32
C MET A 643 -30.72 3.77 -23.45
N THR A 644 -31.73 3.02 -23.87
CA THR A 644 -32.75 3.49 -24.83
C THR A 644 -33.62 4.56 -24.20
N ASN A 645 -34.07 4.34 -22.96
CA ASN A 645 -34.83 5.33 -22.20
C ASN A 645 -34.01 6.58 -21.93
N PHE A 646 -32.75 6.44 -21.50
CA PHE A 646 -31.83 7.55 -21.34
C PHE A 646 -31.69 8.36 -22.63
N LYS A 647 -31.44 7.72 -23.76
CA LYS A 647 -31.37 8.41 -25.07
C LYS A 647 -32.68 9.11 -25.40
N ASN A 648 -33.82 8.46 -25.20
CA ASN A 648 -35.14 9.04 -25.45
C ASN A 648 -35.41 10.27 -24.54
N GLU A 649 -35.07 10.20 -23.25
CA GLU A 649 -35.19 11.33 -22.32
C GLU A 649 -34.22 12.47 -22.70
N MET A 650 -32.99 12.14 -23.08
CA MET A 650 -32.02 13.12 -23.57
C MET A 650 -32.48 13.80 -24.86
N ASP A 651 -33.14 13.06 -25.76
CA ASP A 651 -33.73 13.61 -26.99
C ASP A 651 -34.94 14.53 -26.67
N LYS A 652 -35.67 14.34 -25.57
CA LYS A 652 -36.74 15.28 -25.15
C LYS A 652 -36.20 16.65 -24.78
N PHE A 653 -35.02 16.75 -24.16
CA PHE A 653 -34.39 18.06 -23.88
C PHE A 653 -33.99 18.80 -25.16
N LYS A 654 -33.66 18.05 -26.22
CA LYS A 654 -33.42 18.59 -27.55
C LYS A 654 -34.73 19.11 -28.17
N VAL A 655 -35.81 18.33 -28.06
CA VAL A 655 -37.16 18.71 -28.51
C VAL A 655 -37.71 19.93 -27.77
N LEU A 656 -37.54 20.04 -26.45
CA LEU A 656 -37.93 21.21 -25.64
C LEU A 656 -37.34 22.54 -26.13
N SER A 657 -36.14 22.52 -26.71
CA SER A 657 -35.52 23.70 -27.31
C SER A 657 -36.15 24.10 -28.65
N GLU A 658 -36.65 23.13 -29.42
CA GLU A 658 -37.34 23.32 -30.70
C GLU A 658 -38.83 23.66 -30.48
N GLU A 659 -39.47 23.05 -29.49
CA GLU A 659 -40.86 23.28 -29.07
C GLU A 659 -41.06 24.71 -28.54
N LEU A 660 -40.10 25.26 -27.78
CA LEU A 660 -40.22 26.64 -27.28
C LEU A 660 -40.30 27.65 -28.44
N ALA A 661 -39.57 27.40 -29.53
CA ALA A 661 -39.60 28.23 -30.74
C ALA A 661 -40.94 28.10 -31.50
N GLU A 662 -41.54 26.91 -31.51
CA GLU A 662 -42.85 26.67 -32.13
C GLU A 662 -43.99 27.27 -31.29
N ILE A 663 -43.92 27.15 -29.95
CA ILE A 663 -44.90 27.71 -28.99
C ILE A 663 -44.95 29.24 -29.08
N ILE A 664 -43.81 29.91 -29.27
CA ILE A 664 -43.76 31.37 -29.50
C ILE A 664 -44.59 31.75 -30.73
N VAL A 665 -44.48 30.99 -31.83
CA VAL A 665 -45.22 31.25 -33.06
C VAL A 665 -46.71 31.02 -32.85
N THR A 666 -47.08 29.89 -32.25
CA THR A 666 -48.49 29.53 -32.00
C THR A 666 -49.18 30.48 -31.02
N ALA A 667 -48.48 30.92 -29.96
CA ALA A 667 -49.01 31.86 -28.97
C ALA A 667 -49.35 33.22 -29.61
N LYS A 668 -48.47 33.72 -30.48
CA LYS A 668 -48.70 34.95 -31.25
C LYS A 668 -49.87 34.83 -32.22
N GLU A 669 -50.01 33.70 -32.92
CA GLU A 669 -51.18 33.46 -33.78
C GLU A 669 -52.48 33.37 -32.97
N THR A 670 -52.44 32.73 -31.79
CA THR A 670 -53.61 32.55 -30.92
C THR A 670 -54.17 33.89 -30.44
N LEU A 671 -53.31 34.80 -29.95
CA LEU A 671 -53.73 36.14 -29.52
C LEU A 671 -54.32 36.97 -30.67
N ASN A 672 -53.70 36.91 -31.85
CA ASN A 672 -54.19 37.62 -33.03
C ASN A 672 -55.53 37.07 -33.53
N ASN A 673 -55.72 35.74 -33.50
CA ASN A 673 -56.97 35.11 -33.92
C ASN A 673 -58.10 35.36 -32.91
N HIS A 674 -57.82 35.31 -31.61
CA HIS A 674 -58.81 35.60 -30.56
C HIS A 674 -59.30 37.04 -30.66
N PHE A 675 -58.38 38.00 -30.81
CA PHE A 675 -58.71 39.41 -31.06
C PHE A 675 -59.60 39.60 -32.30
N ALA A 676 -59.43 38.77 -33.34
CA ALA A 676 -60.24 38.82 -34.56
C ALA A 676 -61.66 38.23 -34.41
N THR A 677 -61.96 37.51 -33.33
CA THR A 677 -63.33 36.97 -33.08
C THR A 677 -64.30 38.03 -32.57
N PHE A 678 -63.78 39.14 -32.04
CA PHE A 678 -64.59 40.27 -31.60
C PHE A 678 -65.01 41.12 -32.80
N ASP A 679 -66.33 41.26 -33.00
CA ASP A 679 -66.85 42.29 -33.90
C ASP A 679 -66.79 43.64 -33.18
N LEU A 680 -65.68 44.36 -33.40
CA LEU A 680 -65.37 45.63 -32.74
C LEU A 680 -66.44 46.72 -32.96
N SER A 681 -67.36 46.55 -33.92
CA SER A 681 -68.48 47.49 -34.14
C SER A 681 -69.49 47.55 -32.99
N TYR A 682 -69.46 46.55 -32.09
CA TYR A 682 -70.31 46.46 -30.90
C TYR A 682 -69.64 46.99 -29.61
N TYR A 683 -68.43 47.55 -29.70
CA TYR A 683 -67.63 48.03 -28.57
C TYR A 683 -67.37 49.55 -28.65
N GLU A 684 -67.24 50.25 -27.52
CA GLU A 684 -66.96 51.70 -27.50
C GLU A 684 -65.50 52.02 -27.89
N SER A 685 -65.26 53.25 -28.38
CA SER A 685 -63.97 53.64 -28.98
C SER A 685 -62.77 53.56 -28.01
N GLN A 686 -63.00 53.68 -26.70
CA GLN A 686 -61.96 53.54 -25.70
C GLN A 686 -61.63 52.06 -25.44
N ASP A 687 -62.65 51.21 -25.33
CA ASP A 687 -62.49 49.75 -25.16
C ASP A 687 -61.77 49.11 -26.34
N GLN A 688 -62.04 49.59 -27.57
CA GLN A 688 -61.31 49.17 -28.77
C GLN A 688 -59.80 49.46 -28.68
N LYS A 689 -59.42 50.62 -28.12
CA LYS A 689 -58.02 51.01 -27.96
C LYS A 689 -57.33 50.20 -26.88
N ASP A 690 -58.01 49.97 -25.76
CA ASP A 690 -57.44 49.24 -24.63
C ASP A 690 -57.22 47.76 -25.01
N MET A 691 -58.17 47.13 -25.72
CA MET A 691 -57.98 45.78 -26.26
C MET A 691 -56.80 45.69 -27.24
N GLN A 692 -56.58 46.70 -28.08
CA GLN A 692 -55.45 46.71 -29.00
C GLN A 692 -54.11 46.93 -28.29
N GLY A 693 -54.07 47.74 -27.23
CA GLY A 693 -52.88 47.92 -26.39
C GLY A 693 -52.45 46.63 -25.67
N TYR A 694 -53.40 45.87 -25.12
CA TYR A 694 -53.09 44.60 -24.46
C TYR A 694 -52.46 43.56 -25.40
N LEU A 695 -52.79 43.61 -26.70
CA LEU A 695 -52.20 42.74 -27.71
C LEU A 695 -50.74 43.10 -28.00
N GLU A 696 -50.43 44.39 -28.17
CA GLU A 696 -49.09 44.86 -28.54
C GLU A 696 -48.05 44.56 -27.45
N ASP A 697 -48.37 44.86 -26.19
CA ASP A 697 -47.47 44.61 -25.04
C ASP A 697 -47.20 43.10 -24.84
N ALA A 698 -48.21 42.26 -25.06
CA ALA A 698 -48.08 40.81 -24.93
C ALA A 698 -47.16 40.20 -25.99
N LEU A 699 -47.20 40.69 -27.23
CA LEU A 699 -46.36 40.18 -28.32
C LEU A 699 -44.87 40.44 -28.06
N GLU A 700 -44.51 41.59 -27.46
CA GLU A 700 -43.12 41.91 -27.10
C GLU A 700 -42.62 41.09 -25.91
N ALA A 701 -43.49 40.84 -24.92
CA ALA A 701 -43.15 40.02 -23.76
C ALA A 701 -42.88 38.55 -24.14
N ILE A 702 -43.66 37.99 -25.08
CA ILE A 702 -43.49 36.60 -25.56
C ILE A 702 -42.11 36.37 -26.20
N ASP A 703 -41.56 37.35 -26.93
CA ASP A 703 -40.24 37.23 -27.57
C ASP A 703 -39.06 37.15 -26.57
N LYS A 704 -39.31 37.54 -25.32
CA LYS A 704 -38.29 37.57 -24.25
C LYS A 704 -38.50 36.47 -23.20
N ALA A 705 -39.57 35.69 -23.34
CA ALA A 705 -39.96 34.68 -22.38
C ALA A 705 -39.00 33.47 -22.42
N LYS A 706 -38.78 32.86 -21.25
CA LYS A 706 -37.79 31.79 -21.05
C LYS A 706 -38.43 30.40 -20.87
N SER A 707 -39.76 30.34 -20.84
CA SER A 707 -40.51 29.08 -20.69
C SER A 707 -41.89 29.14 -21.34
N ALA A 708 -42.43 27.97 -21.70
CA ALA A 708 -43.79 27.86 -22.23
C ALA A 708 -44.85 28.29 -21.20
N SER A 709 -44.59 28.09 -19.90
CA SER A 709 -45.49 28.54 -18.82
C SER A 709 -45.61 30.06 -18.79
N GLU A 710 -44.50 30.77 -18.92
CA GLU A 710 -44.45 32.24 -18.96
C GLU A 710 -45.20 32.77 -20.20
N ILE A 711 -45.04 32.11 -21.36
CA ILE A 711 -45.79 32.44 -22.59
C ILE A 711 -47.29 32.19 -22.41
N ASN A 712 -47.68 31.04 -21.83
CA ASN A 712 -49.08 30.69 -21.62
C ASN A 712 -49.77 31.63 -20.64
N GLU A 713 -49.06 32.08 -19.60
CA GLU A 713 -49.57 33.06 -18.62
C GLU A 713 -49.79 34.44 -19.28
N ILE A 714 -48.87 34.89 -20.13
CA ILE A 714 -49.02 36.11 -20.92
C ILE A 714 -50.26 36.01 -21.84
N VAL A 715 -50.41 34.89 -22.56
CA VAL A 715 -51.57 34.68 -23.46
C VAL A 715 -52.89 34.65 -22.70
N ALA A 716 -52.97 33.88 -21.61
CA ALA A 716 -54.19 33.72 -20.82
C ALA A 716 -54.65 35.06 -20.22
N THR A 717 -53.72 35.83 -19.63
CA THR A 717 -54.01 37.13 -19.02
C THR A 717 -54.51 38.13 -20.07
N THR A 718 -53.92 38.14 -21.26
CA THR A 718 -54.35 39.03 -22.35
C THR A 718 -55.73 38.67 -22.90
N ILE A 719 -56.04 37.38 -23.04
CA ILE A 719 -57.38 36.91 -23.46
C ILE A 719 -58.43 37.26 -22.40
N GLU A 720 -58.15 37.02 -21.13
CA GLU A 720 -59.08 37.32 -20.03
C GLU A 720 -59.41 38.82 -19.97
N ASN A 721 -58.41 39.68 -20.18
CA ASN A 721 -58.60 41.13 -20.28
C ASN A 721 -59.48 41.53 -21.49
N MET A 722 -59.45 40.79 -22.60
CA MET A 722 -60.32 41.01 -23.77
C MET A 722 -61.74 40.46 -23.57
N ASP A 723 -61.89 39.25 -23.01
CA ASP A 723 -63.19 38.55 -22.83
C ASP A 723 -64.05 39.17 -21.71
N SER A 724 -63.41 39.79 -20.72
CA SER A 724 -64.09 40.45 -19.60
C SER A 724 -64.75 41.77 -19.98
N THR A 725 -64.73 42.13 -21.27
CA THR A 725 -65.36 43.33 -21.80
C THR A 725 -66.90 43.18 -21.78
N PRO A 726 -67.68 44.15 -21.24
CA PRO A 726 -68.86 43.85 -20.41
C PRO A 726 -70.15 43.23 -21.02
N HIS A 727 -70.30 42.98 -22.33
CA HIS A 727 -71.64 42.79 -22.94
C HIS A 727 -72.14 41.33 -23.15
N PHE A 728 -71.30 40.28 -23.16
CA PHE A 728 -71.71 38.90 -23.56
C PHE A 728 -71.98 37.91 -22.40
N LYS A 729 -71.80 38.33 -21.15
CA LYS A 729 -71.78 37.44 -19.97
C LYS A 729 -73.17 37.03 -19.44
N GLU A 730 -74.19 37.87 -19.61
CA GLU A 730 -75.44 37.75 -18.85
C GLU A 730 -76.40 36.61 -19.28
N GLU A 731 -76.41 36.17 -20.53
CA GLU A 731 -77.41 35.19 -21.02
C GLU A 731 -77.02 33.70 -20.82
N TYR A 732 -75.72 33.40 -20.74
CA TYR A 732 -75.22 32.04 -20.48
C TYR A 732 -75.48 31.58 -19.04
N ASP A 733 -75.37 32.51 -18.09
CA ASP A 733 -75.47 32.22 -16.65
C ASP A 733 -76.88 31.75 -16.23
N ALA A 734 -77.92 32.07 -17.01
CA ALA A 734 -79.31 31.72 -16.67
C ALA A 734 -79.66 30.23 -16.87
N ALA A 735 -79.10 29.55 -17.87
CA ALA A 735 -79.47 28.16 -18.22
C ALA A 735 -78.79 27.11 -17.33
N ILE A 736 -77.58 27.40 -16.84
CA ILE A 736 -76.83 26.54 -15.92
C ILE A 736 -77.54 26.44 -14.56
N LYS A 737 -78.11 27.56 -14.10
CA LYS A 737 -78.76 27.67 -12.80
C LYS A 737 -79.94 26.69 -12.61
N GLU A 738 -80.67 26.39 -13.69
CA GLU A 738 -81.84 25.50 -13.66
C GLU A 738 -81.46 24.02 -13.45
N ILE A 739 -80.26 23.60 -13.84
CA ILE A 739 -79.73 22.24 -13.63
C ILE A 739 -79.18 22.09 -12.20
N GLU A 740 -78.50 23.12 -11.71
CA GLU A 740 -77.99 23.20 -10.33
C GLU A 740 -79.14 23.02 -9.30
N ASP A 741 -80.27 23.68 -9.52
CA ASP A 741 -81.43 23.61 -8.62
C ASP A 741 -82.06 22.20 -8.53
N ALA A 742 -82.08 21.42 -9.62
CA ALA A 742 -82.72 20.10 -9.67
C ALA A 742 -81.88 19.01 -8.97
N LEU A 743 -80.56 19.03 -9.16
CA LEU A 743 -79.66 18.10 -8.49
C LEU A 743 -79.62 18.36 -6.98
N GLN A 744 -79.64 19.63 -6.58
CA GLN A 744 -79.67 20.01 -5.17
C GLN A 744 -80.90 19.43 -4.43
N LYS A 745 -82.03 19.26 -5.13
CA LYS A 745 -83.23 18.64 -4.57
C LYS A 745 -83.01 17.15 -4.26
N LEU A 746 -82.36 16.40 -5.15
CA LEU A 746 -82.09 14.97 -4.98
C LEU A 746 -81.09 14.71 -3.84
N VAL A 747 -80.08 15.57 -3.70
CA VAL A 747 -79.15 15.55 -2.56
C VAL A 747 -79.91 15.65 -1.24
N ASN A 748 -80.84 16.61 -1.14
CA ASN A 748 -81.63 16.80 0.07
C ASN A 748 -82.54 15.60 0.39
N GLU A 749 -83.09 14.94 -0.63
CA GLU A 749 -83.91 13.73 -0.47
C GLU A 749 -83.07 12.55 0.03
N ALA A 750 -81.88 12.30 -0.53
CA ALA A 750 -80.97 11.24 -0.09
C ALA A 750 -80.54 11.41 1.38
N LEU A 751 -80.09 12.61 1.75
CA LEU A 751 -79.64 12.93 3.12
C LEU A 751 -80.75 12.78 4.19
N SER A 752 -82.03 12.82 3.79
CA SER A 752 -83.17 12.62 4.68
C SER A 752 -83.47 11.15 4.99
N ILE A 753 -83.01 10.23 4.13
CA ILE A 753 -83.28 8.78 4.23
C ILE A 753 -82.25 8.10 5.12
N ASN A 754 -80.97 8.43 4.96
CA ASN A 754 -79.88 7.88 5.75
C ASN A 754 -78.85 8.98 6.05
N GLU A 755 -78.67 9.29 7.34
CA GLU A 755 -77.67 10.28 7.75
C GLU A 755 -76.23 9.85 7.40
N TRP A 756 -75.98 8.57 7.19
CA TRP A 756 -74.66 8.07 6.79
C TRP A 756 -74.20 8.63 5.43
N TYR A 757 -75.12 8.95 4.52
CA TYR A 757 -74.71 9.58 3.26
C TYR A 757 -74.08 10.97 3.45
N LYS A 758 -74.18 11.60 4.63
CA LYS A 758 -73.44 12.84 4.94
C LYS A 758 -71.93 12.66 4.92
N TYR A 759 -71.44 11.44 5.09
CA TYR A 759 -70.00 11.12 5.04
C TYR A 759 -69.49 10.97 3.60
N HIS A 760 -70.39 10.94 2.61
CA HIS A 760 -70.05 10.91 1.19
C HIS A 760 -70.47 12.22 0.54
N ASP A 761 -69.54 12.82 -0.20
CA ASP A 761 -69.75 14.17 -0.73
C ASP A 761 -70.69 14.15 -1.95
N LEU A 762 -71.99 14.10 -1.66
CA LEU A 762 -73.06 14.19 -2.65
C LEU A 762 -73.01 15.55 -3.40
N THR A 763 -72.41 16.58 -2.79
CA THR A 763 -72.23 17.90 -3.39
C THR A 763 -71.15 17.86 -4.46
N ALA A 764 -70.00 17.26 -4.16
CA ALA A 764 -68.92 17.08 -5.14
C ALA A 764 -69.39 16.24 -6.35
N LYS A 765 -70.20 15.19 -6.13
CA LYS A 765 -70.75 14.41 -7.26
C LYS A 765 -71.75 15.22 -8.09
N THR A 766 -72.51 16.10 -7.44
CA THR A 766 -73.40 17.04 -8.11
C THR A 766 -72.61 18.04 -8.95
N GLU A 767 -71.52 18.59 -8.42
CA GLU A 767 -70.59 19.49 -9.12
C GLU A 767 -69.88 18.81 -10.29
N GLU A 768 -69.53 17.53 -10.18
CA GLU A 768 -68.96 16.74 -11.27
C GLU A 768 -69.94 16.64 -12.45
N ILE A 769 -71.20 16.33 -12.18
CA ILE A 769 -72.28 16.26 -13.18
C ILE A 769 -72.53 17.64 -13.82
N ILE A 770 -72.49 18.73 -13.02
CA ILE A 770 -72.61 20.12 -13.51
C ILE A 770 -71.41 20.52 -14.37
N THR A 771 -70.20 20.14 -13.97
CA THR A 771 -68.94 20.45 -14.68
C THR A 771 -68.89 19.75 -16.03
N ASN A 772 -69.26 18.46 -16.07
CA ASN A 772 -69.41 17.71 -17.31
C ASN A 772 -70.46 18.33 -18.25
N THR A 773 -71.48 18.97 -17.70
CA THR A 773 -72.49 19.73 -18.46
C THR A 773 -71.94 21.07 -18.98
N LYS A 774 -71.15 21.81 -18.18
CA LYS A 774 -70.48 23.08 -18.52
C LYS A 774 -69.39 22.92 -19.60
N ALA A 775 -68.83 21.72 -19.77
CA ALA A 775 -67.84 21.42 -20.81
C ALA A 775 -68.41 21.44 -22.25
N ILE A 776 -69.74 21.50 -22.40
CA ILE A 776 -70.42 21.69 -23.69
C ILE A 776 -70.35 23.19 -24.08
N THR A 777 -70.23 23.52 -25.36
CA THR A 777 -70.05 24.92 -25.81
C THR A 777 -71.14 25.86 -25.27
N LYS A 778 -70.77 27.07 -24.79
CA LYS A 778 -71.70 28.08 -24.23
C LYS A 778 -72.94 28.32 -25.12
N PHE A 779 -72.74 28.35 -26.44
CA PHE A 779 -73.82 28.47 -27.44
C PHE A 779 -74.74 27.24 -27.55
N SER A 780 -74.18 26.03 -27.39
CA SER A 780 -74.92 24.75 -27.48
C SER A 780 -75.80 24.50 -26.25
N ILE A 781 -75.34 24.92 -25.08
CA ILE A 781 -76.07 24.85 -23.80
C ILE A 781 -77.30 25.75 -23.84
N TYR A 782 -77.14 27.00 -24.29
CA TYR A 782 -78.25 27.95 -24.44
C TYR A 782 -79.40 27.40 -25.32
N LYS A 783 -79.09 26.64 -26.38
CA LYS A 783 -80.10 26.18 -27.35
C LYS A 783 -80.89 24.92 -26.94
N ASN A 784 -80.44 24.10 -25.97
CA ASN A 784 -80.99 22.76 -25.69
C ASN A 784 -81.09 22.38 -24.18
N SER A 785 -81.37 23.33 -23.29
CA SER A 785 -81.29 23.16 -21.82
C SER A 785 -82.06 21.96 -21.24
N THR A 786 -83.29 21.69 -21.68
CA THR A 786 -84.15 20.63 -21.09
C THR A 786 -83.61 19.20 -21.25
N LYS A 787 -82.85 18.91 -22.30
CA LYS A 787 -82.31 17.56 -22.55
C LYS A 787 -81.26 17.18 -21.51
N TYR A 788 -80.41 18.13 -21.15
CA TYR A 788 -79.27 17.89 -20.27
C TYR A 788 -79.68 17.79 -18.78
N LEU A 789 -80.77 18.46 -18.40
CA LEU A 789 -81.38 18.32 -17.07
C LEU A 789 -81.80 16.87 -16.74
N ASN A 790 -82.41 16.16 -17.70
CA ASN A 790 -82.92 14.81 -17.47
C ASN A 790 -81.80 13.76 -17.35
N GLN A 791 -80.69 13.94 -18.07
CA GLN A 791 -79.54 13.04 -17.99
C GLN A 791 -78.86 13.14 -16.62
N ALA A 792 -78.63 14.36 -16.15
CA ALA A 792 -78.01 14.64 -14.86
C ALA A 792 -78.77 13.98 -13.68
N THR A 793 -80.10 13.93 -13.76
CA THR A 793 -80.95 13.28 -12.74
C THR A 793 -80.79 11.75 -12.69
N ALA A 794 -80.56 11.10 -13.84
CA ALA A 794 -80.43 9.64 -13.90
C ALA A 794 -79.11 9.18 -13.27
N ASP A 795 -78.02 9.87 -13.61
CA ASP A 795 -76.66 9.53 -13.16
C ASP A 795 -76.52 9.66 -11.63
N PHE A 796 -77.21 10.62 -11.01
CA PHE A 796 -77.20 10.78 -9.55
C PHE A 796 -77.86 9.60 -8.80
N ASN A 797 -78.93 9.03 -9.33
CA ASN A 797 -79.66 7.94 -8.66
C ASN A 797 -78.88 6.61 -8.67
N GLU A 798 -78.07 6.35 -9.70
CA GLU A 798 -77.22 5.16 -9.78
C GLU A 798 -76.13 5.18 -8.71
N TYR A 799 -75.57 6.37 -8.42
CA TYR A 799 -74.56 6.55 -7.38
C TYR A 799 -75.09 6.24 -5.96
N ILE A 800 -76.33 6.63 -5.65
CA ILE A 800 -76.95 6.34 -4.35
C ILE A 800 -77.07 4.83 -4.10
N ALA A 801 -77.37 4.03 -5.12
CA ALA A 801 -77.50 2.58 -4.98
C ALA A 801 -76.19 1.88 -4.59
N LEU A 802 -75.04 2.40 -5.03
CA LEU A 802 -73.72 1.86 -4.66
C LEU A 802 -73.36 2.16 -3.20
N LEU A 803 -73.73 3.34 -2.70
CA LEU A 803 -73.48 3.75 -1.32
C LEU A 803 -74.23 2.84 -0.32
N ASP A 804 -75.43 2.37 -0.66
CA ASP A 804 -76.19 1.44 0.19
C ASP A 804 -75.51 0.08 0.42
N GLU A 805 -74.81 -0.43 -0.59
CA GLU A 805 -74.09 -1.70 -0.51
C GLU A 805 -72.87 -1.57 0.41
N LEU A 806 -72.14 -0.45 0.30
CA LEU A 806 -70.96 -0.15 1.12
C LEU A 806 -71.31 0.05 2.60
N TYR A 807 -72.42 0.74 2.89
CA TYR A 807 -72.89 0.96 4.26
C TYR A 807 -73.09 -0.35 5.04
N SER A 808 -73.54 -1.41 4.36
CA SER A 808 -73.78 -2.72 4.98
C SER A 808 -72.50 -3.48 5.34
N LEU A 809 -71.42 -3.27 4.58
CA LEU A 809 -70.15 -3.99 4.75
C LEU A 809 -69.31 -3.47 5.95
N ILE A 810 -69.40 -2.18 6.27
CA ILE A 810 -68.54 -1.54 7.29
C ILE A 810 -69.01 -1.75 8.74
N GLN A 811 -70.24 -2.20 8.97
CA GLN A 811 -70.81 -2.33 10.33
C GLN A 811 -70.10 -3.39 11.20
N GLN A 812 -69.65 -4.48 10.59
CA GLN A 812 -68.93 -5.57 11.27
C GLN A 812 -67.52 -5.14 11.77
N PRO A 813 -66.66 -4.53 10.93
CA PRO A 813 -65.36 -3.98 11.35
C PRO A 813 -65.43 -2.95 12.50
N ILE A 814 -66.40 -2.02 12.45
CA ILE A 814 -66.60 -1.00 13.50
C ILE A 814 -66.85 -1.66 14.86
N GLN A 815 -67.62 -2.75 14.90
CA GLN A 815 -67.86 -3.48 16.13
C GLN A 815 -66.59 -4.17 16.66
N SER A 816 -65.76 -4.73 15.77
CA SER A 816 -64.50 -5.37 16.15
C SER A 816 -63.49 -4.41 16.79
N LEU A 817 -63.43 -3.15 16.35
CA LEU A 817 -62.55 -2.13 16.94
C LEU A 817 -62.98 -1.73 18.35
N LYS A 818 -64.28 -1.55 18.57
CA LYS A 818 -64.84 -1.24 19.89
C LYS A 818 -64.54 -2.35 20.90
N ASP A 819 -64.63 -3.61 20.46
CA ASP A 819 -64.32 -4.76 21.31
C ASP A 819 -62.84 -4.80 21.73
N TYR A 820 -61.90 -4.38 20.85
CA TYR A 820 -60.47 -4.30 21.17
C TYR A 820 -60.15 -3.16 22.14
N TYR A 821 -60.70 -1.97 21.93
CA TYR A 821 -60.52 -0.83 22.83
C TYR A 821 -60.92 -1.16 24.27
N ASN A 822 -62.04 -1.86 24.46
CA ASN A 822 -62.53 -2.27 25.77
C ASN A 822 -61.61 -3.29 26.49
N SER A 823 -60.61 -3.86 25.80
CA SER A 823 -59.67 -4.84 26.37
C SER A 823 -58.40 -4.23 26.99
N LEU A 824 -58.15 -2.92 26.83
CA LEU A 824 -56.88 -2.25 27.21
C LEU A 824 -56.72 -1.88 28.71
N GLU A 825 -57.57 -2.40 29.61
CA GLU A 825 -57.52 -2.17 31.08
C GLU A 825 -57.22 -0.71 31.49
N LEU A 826 -58.13 0.20 31.10
CA LEU A 826 -57.95 1.66 31.12
C LEU A 826 -57.59 2.29 32.49
N ASP A 827 -57.66 1.57 33.61
CA ASP A 827 -57.40 2.10 34.96
C ASP A 827 -55.94 2.54 35.21
N TYR A 828 -55.00 2.18 34.33
CA TYR A 828 -53.57 2.52 34.44
C TYR A 828 -53.13 3.74 33.61
N TYR A 829 -54.06 4.39 32.91
CA TYR A 829 -53.82 5.58 32.09
C TYR A 829 -54.38 6.83 32.77
N GLU A 830 -53.67 7.94 32.65
CA GLU A 830 -54.12 9.26 33.08
C GLU A 830 -55.29 9.76 32.20
N GLU A 831 -56.04 10.74 32.67
CA GLU A 831 -57.33 11.15 32.06
C GLU A 831 -57.16 11.71 30.64
N ASN A 832 -56.06 12.41 30.38
CA ASN A 832 -55.64 12.89 29.05
C ASN A 832 -55.21 11.76 28.10
N GLU A 833 -54.69 10.65 28.62
CA GLU A 833 -54.28 9.48 27.84
C GLU A 833 -55.49 8.63 27.47
N LYS A 834 -56.48 8.53 28.36
CA LYS A 834 -57.81 7.99 28.06
C LYS A 834 -58.48 8.81 26.96
N ASP A 835 -58.42 10.14 27.05
CA ASP A 835 -58.92 11.03 25.99
C ASP A 835 -58.22 10.78 24.64
N THR A 836 -56.92 10.44 24.67
CA THR A 836 -56.14 10.11 23.47
C THR A 836 -56.56 8.77 22.88
N LEU A 837 -56.75 7.73 23.71
CA LEU A 837 -57.26 6.44 23.27
C LEU A 837 -58.70 6.54 22.72
N ASP A 838 -59.55 7.35 23.37
CA ASP A 838 -60.90 7.67 22.90
C ASP A 838 -60.88 8.39 21.56
N SER A 839 -59.94 9.32 21.38
CA SER A 839 -59.72 10.04 20.12
C SER A 839 -59.28 9.09 18.99
N ILE A 840 -58.35 8.16 19.27
CA ILE A 840 -57.90 7.16 18.28
C ILE A 840 -59.07 6.26 17.84
N LEU A 841 -59.89 5.77 18.79
CA LEU A 841 -61.07 4.97 18.47
C LEU A 841 -62.10 5.77 17.66
N ALA A 842 -62.37 7.01 18.06
CA ALA A 842 -63.31 7.89 17.37
C ALA A 842 -62.85 8.20 15.94
N ASN A 843 -61.56 8.48 15.73
CA ASN A 843 -60.99 8.79 14.42
C ASN A 843 -60.99 7.56 13.49
N ALA A 844 -60.75 6.37 14.02
CA ALA A 844 -60.81 5.13 13.23
C ALA A 844 -62.25 4.81 12.78
N ILE A 845 -63.24 5.00 13.65
CA ILE A 845 -64.66 4.84 13.30
C ILE A 845 -65.09 5.92 12.30
N ASP A 846 -64.63 7.16 12.46
CA ASP A 846 -64.89 8.26 11.51
C ASP A 846 -64.28 8.00 10.14
N SER A 847 -63.06 7.45 10.10
CA SER A 847 -62.39 7.04 8.85
C SER A 847 -63.13 5.90 8.15
N LEU A 848 -63.56 4.88 8.89
CA LEU A 848 -64.39 3.77 8.36
C LEU A 848 -65.74 4.24 7.80
N ASN A 849 -66.34 5.30 8.37
CA ASN A 849 -67.59 5.85 7.86
C ASN A 849 -67.42 6.67 6.56
N LYS A 850 -66.18 7.02 6.18
CA LYS A 850 -65.87 7.87 5.00
C LYS A 850 -65.27 7.10 3.82
N ILE A 851 -65.03 5.79 3.95
CA ILE A 851 -64.37 4.99 2.92
C ILE A 851 -65.20 4.92 1.64
N SER A 852 -64.55 4.93 0.49
CA SER A 852 -65.20 4.85 -0.82
C SER A 852 -65.03 3.48 -1.50
N SER A 853 -64.25 2.56 -0.90
CA SER A 853 -63.93 1.22 -1.43
C SER A 853 -63.78 0.18 -0.32
N GLN A 854 -64.01 -1.09 -0.64
CA GLN A 854 -63.94 -2.22 0.30
C GLN A 854 -62.49 -2.57 0.72
N ASP A 855 -61.49 -2.25 -0.11
CA ASP A 855 -60.10 -2.71 0.07
C ASP A 855 -59.37 -2.02 1.25
N GLU A 856 -59.87 -0.88 1.73
CA GLU A 856 -59.22 -0.07 2.78
C GLU A 856 -59.65 -0.45 4.20
N ILE A 857 -60.72 -1.24 4.34
CA ILE A 857 -61.35 -1.57 5.63
C ILE A 857 -60.37 -2.27 6.57
N GLU A 858 -59.58 -3.22 6.06
CA GLU A 858 -58.69 -4.04 6.88
C GLU A 858 -57.44 -3.26 7.35
N SER A 859 -56.95 -2.31 6.55
CA SER A 859 -55.82 -1.44 6.93
C SER A 859 -56.19 -0.53 8.09
N ILE A 860 -57.32 0.20 7.98
CA ILE A 860 -57.75 1.17 9.00
C ILE A 860 -57.93 0.50 10.37
N VAL A 861 -58.47 -0.72 10.39
CA VAL A 861 -58.64 -1.50 11.63
C VAL A 861 -57.29 -1.88 12.25
N ASN A 862 -56.30 -2.24 11.44
CA ASN A 862 -54.98 -2.68 11.92
C ASN A 862 -54.11 -1.50 12.37
N ASP A 863 -54.17 -0.38 11.67
CA ASP A 863 -53.43 0.85 11.99
C ASP A 863 -53.95 1.46 13.30
N ALA A 864 -55.27 1.49 13.50
CA ALA A 864 -55.88 1.97 14.74
C ALA A 864 -55.49 1.12 15.96
N LYS A 865 -55.43 -0.21 15.80
CA LYS A 865 -54.94 -1.11 16.87
C LYS A 865 -53.47 -0.89 17.18
N SER A 866 -52.65 -0.60 16.17
CA SER A 866 -51.23 -0.30 16.36
C SER A 866 -51.02 1.04 17.06
N ALA A 867 -51.72 2.09 16.66
CA ALA A 867 -51.65 3.41 17.29
C ALA A 867 -52.10 3.41 18.76
N MET A 868 -53.13 2.62 19.12
CA MET A 868 -53.53 2.43 20.52
C MET A 868 -52.43 1.79 21.38
N ASN A 869 -51.56 0.97 20.78
CA ASN A 869 -50.43 0.35 21.49
C ASN A 869 -49.23 1.30 21.69
N GLU A 870 -49.26 2.49 21.08
CA GLU A 870 -48.16 3.47 21.14
C GLU A 870 -48.39 4.61 22.17
N VAL A 871 -49.52 4.63 22.89
CA VAL A 871 -49.84 5.65 23.91
C VAL A 871 -49.12 5.33 25.25
N PRO A 872 -48.14 6.13 25.73
CA PRO A 872 -47.28 5.74 26.87
C PRO A 872 -47.26 6.71 28.08
N THR A 873 -47.47 6.19 29.30
CA THR A 873 -47.22 6.87 30.61
C THR A 873 -45.72 7.06 30.98
N PHE A 874 -44.77 6.95 30.04
CA PHE A 874 -43.31 6.91 30.34
C PHE A 874 -42.45 7.88 29.50
N LYS A 875 -43.06 8.65 28.60
CA LYS A 875 -42.34 9.44 27.59
C LYS A 875 -41.88 10.81 28.08
N GLU A 876 -42.72 11.53 28.81
CA GLU A 876 -42.48 12.94 29.15
C GLU A 876 -41.32 13.14 30.14
N ALA A 877 -41.17 12.28 31.15
CA ALA A 877 -40.10 12.39 32.14
C ALA A 877 -38.70 12.02 31.60
N TYR A 878 -38.64 11.25 30.52
CA TYR A 878 -37.38 10.89 29.84
C TYR A 878 -36.91 12.01 28.91
N ASP A 879 -37.84 12.62 28.17
CA ASP A 879 -37.54 13.70 27.23
C ASP A 879 -37.00 14.96 27.96
N GLU A 880 -37.46 15.25 29.18
CA GLU A 880 -36.96 16.36 30.00
C GLU A 880 -35.46 16.20 30.37
N ILE A 881 -35.00 14.98 30.68
CA ILE A 881 -33.59 14.70 31.02
C ILE A 881 -32.68 14.77 29.79
N ILE A 882 -33.17 14.35 28.62
CA ILE A 882 -32.41 14.48 27.37
C ILE A 882 -32.21 15.95 27.00
N ASN A 883 -33.21 16.82 27.27
CA ASN A 883 -33.08 18.25 27.07
C ASN A 883 -32.07 18.90 28.03
N GLU A 884 -32.05 18.50 29.31
CA GLU A 884 -31.03 18.98 30.26
C GLU A 884 -29.59 18.59 29.85
N ILE A 885 -29.40 17.41 29.27
CA ILE A 885 -28.09 16.97 28.74
C ILE A 885 -27.69 17.80 27.52
N ASN A 886 -28.63 18.07 26.60
CA ASN A 886 -28.41 18.92 25.43
C ASN A 886 -27.95 20.34 25.84
N ASP A 887 -28.68 20.98 26.75
CA ASP A 887 -28.35 22.34 27.23
C ASP A 887 -26.97 22.39 27.91
N ALA A 888 -26.60 21.33 28.62
CA ALA A 888 -25.29 21.19 29.26
C ALA A 888 -24.13 21.07 28.28
N ILE A 889 -24.33 20.36 27.15
CA ILE A 889 -23.35 20.25 26.06
C ILE A 889 -23.17 21.60 25.38
N ASP A 890 -24.28 22.28 25.06
CA ASP A 890 -24.24 23.60 24.40
C ASP A 890 -23.50 24.63 25.22
N LEU A 891 -23.70 24.64 26.55
CA LEU A 891 -22.97 25.55 27.42
C LEU A 891 -21.46 25.28 27.41
N ALA A 892 -21.05 24.01 27.41
CA ALA A 892 -19.64 23.59 27.44
C ALA A 892 -18.91 23.90 26.11
N ILE A 893 -19.56 23.64 24.97
CA ILE A 893 -19.03 23.98 23.65
C ILE A 893 -18.84 25.50 23.54
N ASN A 894 -19.87 26.28 23.91
CA ASN A 894 -19.80 27.74 23.85
C ASN A 894 -18.66 28.31 24.71
N GLU A 895 -18.45 27.79 25.92
CA GLU A 895 -17.33 28.21 26.78
C GLU A 895 -15.94 27.91 26.18
N LEU A 896 -15.81 26.82 25.41
CA LEU A 896 -14.53 26.39 24.84
C LEU A 896 -14.15 27.07 23.52
N ILE A 897 -15.14 27.51 22.74
CA ILE A 897 -14.94 28.24 21.46
C ILE A 897 -14.85 29.76 21.66
N LEU A 898 -15.27 30.26 22.81
CA LEU A 898 -15.16 31.67 23.20
C LEU A 898 -13.68 32.09 23.08
N ASN A 899 -13.39 32.89 22.04
CA ASN A 899 -12.08 33.43 21.62
C ASN A 899 -11.29 32.68 20.52
N ASP A 900 -11.86 31.67 19.84
CA ASP A 900 -11.18 30.98 18.72
C ASP A 900 -12.05 31.03 17.44
N GLU A 901 -11.70 31.92 16.51
CA GLU A 901 -12.43 32.17 15.25
C GLU A 901 -12.44 30.97 14.30
N TRP A 902 -11.41 30.10 14.37
CA TRP A 902 -11.34 28.91 13.53
C TRP A 902 -12.29 27.83 14.05
N LEU A 903 -12.32 27.62 15.37
CA LEU A 903 -13.28 26.73 16.00
C LEU A 903 -14.72 27.25 15.87
N ALA A 904 -14.95 28.55 15.92
CA ALA A 904 -16.30 29.12 15.82
C ALA A 904 -17.04 28.76 14.50
N ASN A 905 -16.32 28.36 13.46
CA ASN A 905 -16.87 28.01 12.15
C ASN A 905 -17.05 26.50 11.91
N ARG A 906 -16.77 25.64 12.90
CA ARG A 906 -16.92 24.18 12.78
C ARG A 906 -18.34 23.72 13.11
N ASN A 907 -18.79 22.66 12.43
CA ASN A 907 -20.10 22.06 12.69
C ASN A 907 -20.01 21.11 13.89
N TYR A 908 -20.48 21.55 15.06
CA TYR A 908 -20.50 20.75 16.30
C TYR A 908 -21.77 19.90 16.45
N GLU A 909 -22.77 20.13 15.60
CA GLU A 909 -24.07 19.47 15.73
C GLU A 909 -23.96 17.96 15.51
N ASP A 910 -23.10 17.49 14.60
CA ASP A 910 -22.95 16.06 14.33
C ASP A 910 -22.33 15.31 15.53
N ALA A 911 -21.34 15.90 16.19
CA ALA A 911 -20.72 15.33 17.39
C ALA A 911 -21.68 15.33 18.58
N LYS A 912 -22.43 16.42 18.75
CA LYS A 912 -23.50 16.56 19.75
C LYS A 912 -24.60 15.52 19.51
N GLU A 913 -25.06 15.38 18.27
CA GLU A 913 -26.10 14.43 17.88
C GLU A 913 -25.66 12.99 18.13
N ASN A 914 -24.41 12.64 17.82
CA ASN A 914 -23.85 11.32 18.09
C ASN A 914 -23.80 10.99 19.60
N ILE A 915 -23.36 11.93 20.43
CA ILE A 915 -23.34 11.75 21.90
C ILE A 915 -24.76 11.56 22.44
N ILE A 916 -25.71 12.36 21.94
CA ILE A 916 -27.12 12.29 22.34
C ILE A 916 -27.79 11.00 21.87
N ASN A 917 -27.51 10.55 20.64
CA ASN A 917 -28.05 9.32 20.09
C ASN A 917 -27.51 8.09 20.83
N ASN A 918 -26.24 8.09 21.24
CA ASN A 918 -25.69 7.05 22.10
C ASN A 918 -26.40 6.98 23.45
N ILE A 919 -26.71 8.12 24.08
CA ILE A 919 -27.50 8.16 25.33
C ILE A 919 -28.95 7.74 25.09
N LYS A 920 -29.53 8.05 23.91
CA LYS A 920 -30.89 7.62 23.53
C LYS A 920 -31.02 6.12 23.32
N ASN A 921 -29.93 5.47 22.93
CA ASN A 921 -29.85 4.02 22.72
C ASN A 921 -29.62 3.23 24.02
N GLU A 922 -29.30 3.89 25.12
CA GLU A 922 -29.19 3.29 26.45
C GLU A 922 -30.57 3.02 27.07
N ASN A 923 -30.62 2.18 28.10
CA ASN A 923 -31.89 1.85 28.75
C ASN A 923 -32.51 3.10 29.39
N LYS A 924 -33.69 3.50 28.89
CA LYS A 924 -34.40 4.73 29.29
C LYS A 924 -34.63 4.86 30.80
N VAL A 925 -34.81 3.75 31.52
CA VAL A 925 -34.95 3.74 32.99
C VAL A 925 -33.62 4.03 33.70
N LEU A 926 -32.52 3.51 33.17
CA LEU A 926 -31.16 3.73 33.69
C LEU A 926 -30.69 5.16 33.46
N VAL A 927 -31.01 5.73 32.29
CA VAL A 927 -30.75 7.15 31.97
C VAL A 927 -31.51 8.07 32.92
N TYR A 928 -32.80 7.78 33.18
CA TYR A 928 -33.62 8.55 34.12
C TYR A 928 -33.07 8.49 35.56
N GLN A 929 -32.63 7.32 36.03
CA GLN A 929 -32.13 7.13 37.40
C GLN A 929 -30.72 7.72 37.65
N ASN A 930 -29.91 7.96 36.61
CA ASN A 930 -28.51 8.39 36.72
C ASN A 930 -28.18 9.65 35.91
N SER A 931 -29.16 10.54 35.69
CA SER A 931 -29.05 11.69 34.79
C SER A 931 -27.79 12.56 35.00
N THR A 932 -27.42 12.86 36.25
CA THR A 932 -26.22 13.66 36.56
C THR A 932 -24.92 13.03 36.06
N THR A 933 -24.80 11.71 36.07
CA THR A 933 -23.61 11.00 35.57
C THR A 933 -23.52 11.10 34.05
N TYR A 934 -24.65 10.93 33.36
CA TYR A 934 -24.71 11.06 31.90
C TYR A 934 -24.44 12.50 31.43
N ILE A 935 -24.93 13.51 32.14
CA ILE A 935 -24.62 14.93 31.89
C ILE A 935 -23.10 15.18 31.96
N ASN A 936 -22.43 14.70 33.01
CA ASN A 936 -20.99 14.93 33.17
C ASN A 936 -20.15 14.17 32.15
N ASN A 937 -20.54 12.95 31.81
CA ASN A 937 -19.85 12.16 30.78
C ASN A 937 -19.99 12.80 29.39
N ALA A 938 -21.18 13.29 29.04
CA ALA A 938 -21.43 13.98 27.79
C ALA A 938 -20.59 15.27 27.67
N LYS A 939 -20.51 16.07 28.75
CA LYS A 939 -19.63 17.26 28.80
C LYS A 939 -18.17 16.90 28.58
N ASN A 940 -17.66 15.85 29.24
CA ASN A 940 -16.27 15.44 29.10
C ASN A 940 -15.97 14.95 27.67
N ALA A 941 -16.86 14.17 27.06
CA ALA A 941 -16.72 13.71 25.68
C ALA A 941 -16.68 14.88 24.68
N CYS A 942 -17.54 15.90 24.84
CA CYS A 942 -17.48 17.10 24.00
C CYS A 942 -16.19 17.90 24.23
N ASN A 943 -15.72 18.01 25.48
CA ASN A 943 -14.46 18.69 25.78
C ASN A 943 -13.26 17.99 25.14
N GLU A 944 -13.24 16.66 25.13
CA GLU A 944 -12.22 15.86 24.44
C GLU A 944 -12.25 16.13 22.93
N TYR A 945 -13.41 16.09 22.29
CA TYR A 945 -13.57 16.38 20.87
C TYR A 945 -13.10 17.80 20.47
N VAL A 946 -13.47 18.83 21.24
CA VAL A 946 -13.02 20.21 20.98
C VAL A 946 -11.51 20.35 21.19
N ASN A 947 -10.92 19.63 22.15
CA ASN A 947 -9.47 19.63 22.35
C ASN A 947 -8.73 18.91 21.22
N GLU A 948 -9.30 17.84 20.64
CA GLU A 948 -8.75 17.18 19.45
C GLU A 948 -8.75 18.10 18.24
N LEU A 949 -9.84 18.86 18.00
CA LEU A 949 -9.90 19.87 16.95
C LEU A 949 -8.88 21.01 17.16
N LYS A 950 -8.63 21.42 18.41
CA LYS A 950 -7.57 22.38 18.75
C LYS A 950 -6.18 21.87 18.42
N GLU A 951 -5.91 20.59 18.65
CA GLU A 951 -4.64 19.97 18.27
C GLU A 951 -4.53 19.80 16.75
N LEU A 952 -5.62 19.45 16.06
CA LEU A 952 -5.66 19.40 14.60
C LEU A 952 -5.35 20.77 13.97
N TYR A 953 -5.94 21.84 14.49
CA TYR A 953 -5.66 23.20 14.03
C TYR A 953 -4.17 23.56 14.12
N LYS A 954 -3.50 23.21 15.22
CA LYS A 954 -2.05 23.42 15.37
C LYS A 954 -1.26 22.65 14.31
N VAL A 955 -1.67 21.42 14.01
CA VAL A 955 -1.03 20.55 13.02
C VAL A 955 -1.22 21.06 11.59
N ILE A 956 -2.31 21.78 11.28
CA ILE A 956 -2.58 22.34 9.94
C ILE A 956 -1.74 23.60 9.64
N GLN A 957 -1.33 24.36 10.66
CA GLN A 957 -0.61 25.63 10.45
C GLN A 957 0.77 25.45 9.81
N GLU A 958 1.51 24.41 10.18
CA GLU A 958 2.83 24.10 9.60
C GLU A 958 2.75 23.77 8.09
N PRO A 959 1.88 22.86 7.64
CA PRO A 959 1.52 22.64 6.23
C PRO A 959 1.21 23.90 5.43
N ILE A 960 0.34 24.77 5.96
CA ILE A 960 -0.05 26.02 5.31
C ILE A 960 1.19 26.91 5.12
N GLN A 961 2.06 27.00 6.13
CA GLN A 961 3.29 27.77 6.03
C GLN A 961 4.26 27.13 5.02
N SER A 962 4.39 25.81 5.00
CA SER A 962 5.20 25.07 4.03
C SER A 962 4.77 25.32 2.59
N LEU A 963 3.46 25.37 2.32
CA LEU A 963 2.92 25.70 0.99
C LEU A 963 3.19 27.15 0.59
N LYS A 964 3.05 28.10 1.52
CA LYS A 964 3.42 29.51 1.28
C LYS A 964 4.90 29.66 0.95
N ASP A 965 5.75 28.95 1.70
CA ASP A 965 7.19 28.95 1.49
C ASP A 965 7.55 28.28 0.15
N TYR A 966 6.88 27.18 -0.21
CA TYR A 966 7.05 26.52 -1.51
C TYR A 966 6.69 27.44 -2.67
N CYS A 967 5.53 28.10 -2.62
CA CYS A 967 5.09 29.07 -3.63
C CYS A 967 6.08 30.24 -3.75
N THR A 968 6.64 30.70 -2.64
CA THR A 968 7.66 31.77 -2.60
C THR A 968 8.98 31.31 -3.24
N ASN A 969 9.37 30.06 -3.00
CA ASN A 969 10.64 29.48 -3.45
C ASN A 969 10.66 28.99 -4.91
N LEU A 970 9.56 29.09 -5.65
CA LEU A 970 9.48 28.79 -7.09
C LEU A 970 10.20 29.82 -7.98
N GLY A 971 10.67 30.94 -7.42
CA GLY A 971 11.46 31.94 -8.13
C GLY A 971 10.59 32.87 -8.98
N LEU A 972 9.80 33.70 -8.30
CA LEU A 972 8.82 34.63 -8.88
C LEU A 972 9.37 35.63 -9.91
N ASP A 973 10.70 35.72 -10.07
CA ASP A 973 11.36 36.57 -11.06
C ASP A 973 11.20 36.09 -12.51
N TYR A 974 10.72 34.84 -12.72
CA TYR A 974 10.63 34.18 -14.03
C TYR A 974 9.20 33.94 -14.54
N TYR A 975 8.19 34.35 -13.76
CA TYR A 975 6.77 34.22 -14.11
C TYR A 975 6.20 35.55 -14.60
N GLU A 976 5.38 35.52 -15.66
CA GLU A 976 4.59 36.69 -16.07
C GLU A 976 3.53 37.02 -14.99
N ASP A 977 3.07 38.27 -14.90
CA ASP A 977 2.17 38.71 -13.81
C ASP A 977 0.85 37.92 -13.76
N VAL A 978 0.37 37.43 -14.91
CA VAL A 978 -0.81 36.55 -15.02
C VAL A 978 -0.57 35.17 -14.39
N ASP A 979 0.65 34.65 -14.47
CA ASP A 979 1.01 33.35 -13.91
C ASP A 979 1.24 33.43 -12.40
N LYS A 980 1.71 34.58 -11.90
CA LYS A 980 1.78 34.87 -10.45
C LYS A 980 0.40 34.90 -9.82
N GLN A 981 -0.57 35.47 -10.53
CA GLN A 981 -1.97 35.46 -10.08
C GLN A 981 -2.53 34.04 -10.04
N THR A 982 -2.18 33.20 -11.02
CA THR A 982 -2.58 31.78 -11.06
C THR A 982 -1.96 30.98 -9.92
N LEU A 983 -0.67 31.18 -9.62
CA LEU A 983 0.00 30.57 -8.45
C LEU A 983 -0.64 30.98 -7.12
N ASN A 984 -0.98 32.27 -6.98
CA ASN A 984 -1.68 32.76 -5.79
C ASN A 984 -3.07 32.14 -5.68
N THR A 985 -3.83 31.99 -6.77
CA THR A 985 -5.13 31.31 -6.74
C THR A 985 -5.02 29.85 -6.34
N ILE A 986 -4.01 29.12 -6.84
CA ILE A 986 -3.76 27.73 -6.44
C ILE A 986 -3.40 27.65 -4.95
N LEU A 987 -2.58 28.57 -4.45
CA LEU A 987 -2.22 28.66 -3.03
C LEU A 987 -3.43 29.01 -2.15
N GLU A 988 -4.25 29.98 -2.56
CA GLU A 988 -5.45 30.41 -1.83
C GLU A 988 -6.49 29.30 -1.74
N ASN A 989 -6.71 28.56 -2.83
CA ASN A 989 -7.62 27.41 -2.85
C ASN A 989 -7.12 26.28 -1.95
N ALA A 990 -5.82 25.94 -2.03
CA ALA A 990 -5.24 24.90 -1.17
C ALA A 990 -5.28 25.27 0.32
N ILE A 991 -5.09 26.56 0.65
CA ILE A 991 -5.25 27.06 2.02
C ILE A 991 -6.73 27.01 2.46
N ALA A 992 -7.66 27.32 1.57
CA ALA A 992 -9.10 27.23 1.86
C ALA A 992 -9.53 25.79 2.13
N GLU A 993 -9.04 24.83 1.34
CA GLU A 993 -9.27 23.39 1.53
C GLU A 993 -8.64 22.90 2.85
N LEU A 994 -7.38 23.23 3.13
CA LEU A 994 -6.71 22.88 4.40
C LEU A 994 -7.43 23.44 5.63
N ASN A 995 -8.03 24.62 5.53
CA ASN A 995 -8.82 25.22 6.60
C ASN A 995 -10.18 24.54 6.81
N GLN A 996 -10.63 23.68 5.89
CA GLN A 996 -11.89 22.94 5.99
C GLN A 996 -11.68 21.48 6.42
N VAL A 997 -10.45 20.98 6.47
CA VAL A 997 -10.13 19.61 6.87
C VAL A 997 -10.59 19.30 8.30
N ASP A 998 -11.22 18.13 8.48
CA ASP A 998 -11.65 17.59 9.78
C ASP A 998 -10.80 16.38 10.24
N ALA A 999 -9.88 15.87 9.39
CA ALA A 999 -8.98 14.75 9.70
C ALA A 999 -7.55 14.92 9.18
N LYS A 1000 -6.55 14.49 9.96
CA LYS A 1000 -5.11 14.65 9.62
C LYS A 1000 -4.69 13.96 8.31
N SER A 1001 -5.39 12.89 7.89
CA SER A 1001 -5.08 12.13 6.68
C SER A 1001 -5.27 12.90 5.37
N GLU A 1002 -6.10 13.94 5.37
CA GLU A 1002 -6.43 14.72 4.16
C GLU A 1002 -5.39 15.81 3.85
N ILE A 1003 -4.55 16.15 4.83
CA ILE A 1003 -3.59 17.25 4.75
C ILE A 1003 -2.51 17.00 3.69
N ASP A 1004 -1.93 15.80 3.67
CA ASP A 1004 -0.81 15.46 2.77
C ASP A 1004 -1.24 15.43 1.30
N GLU A 1005 -2.48 15.01 1.03
CA GLU A 1005 -3.05 14.97 -0.31
C GLU A 1005 -3.27 16.38 -0.87
N ILE A 1006 -3.87 17.28 -0.07
CA ILE A 1006 -4.11 18.68 -0.47
C ILE A 1006 -2.78 19.40 -0.76
N ILE A 1007 -1.76 19.20 0.08
CA ILE A 1007 -0.42 19.77 -0.15
C ILE A 1007 0.20 19.24 -1.45
N THR A 1008 0.11 17.93 -1.67
CA THR A 1008 0.70 17.28 -2.85
C THR A 1008 0.04 17.77 -4.12
N ASN A 1009 -1.29 17.82 -4.14
CA ASN A 1009 -2.07 18.31 -5.28
C ASN A 1009 -1.79 19.79 -5.58
N ALA A 1010 -1.68 20.62 -4.53
CA ALA A 1010 -1.32 22.03 -4.70
C ALA A 1010 0.08 22.22 -5.29
N LYS A 1011 1.08 21.48 -4.82
CA LYS A 1011 2.45 21.52 -5.36
C LYS A 1011 2.52 21.03 -6.81
N LEU A 1012 1.79 19.98 -7.15
CA LEU A 1012 1.68 19.48 -8.53
C LEU A 1012 1.05 20.50 -9.46
N ALA A 1013 -0.06 21.13 -9.04
CA ALA A 1013 -0.71 22.19 -9.80
C ALA A 1013 0.22 23.40 -10.03
N MET A 1014 0.99 23.80 -9.00
CA MET A 1014 1.98 24.88 -9.12
C MET A 1014 3.12 24.56 -10.11
N ASN A 1015 3.50 23.28 -10.24
CA ASN A 1015 4.57 22.83 -11.15
C ASN A 1015 4.14 22.75 -12.62
N GLU A 1016 2.84 22.76 -12.91
CA GLU A 1016 2.31 22.72 -14.28
C GLU A 1016 1.94 24.11 -14.83
N VAL A 1017 2.27 25.18 -14.11
CA VAL A 1017 2.06 26.56 -14.59
C VAL A 1017 2.89 26.81 -15.88
N PRO A 1018 2.30 27.35 -16.96
CA PRO A 1018 2.88 27.32 -18.31
C PRO A 1018 4.29 27.93 -18.45
N SER A 1019 4.58 29.04 -17.77
CA SER A 1019 5.89 29.72 -17.87
C SER A 1019 7.02 28.90 -17.25
N PHE A 1020 6.79 28.23 -16.13
CA PHE A 1020 7.78 27.32 -15.53
C PHE A 1020 8.08 26.12 -16.40
N LYS A 1021 7.03 25.53 -16.99
CA LYS A 1021 7.16 24.44 -17.96
C LYS A 1021 8.00 24.86 -19.18
N ALA A 1022 7.81 26.09 -19.67
CA ALA A 1022 8.62 26.66 -20.75
C ALA A 1022 10.09 26.87 -20.34
N ALA A 1023 10.33 27.39 -19.14
CA ALA A 1023 11.67 27.62 -18.59
C ALA A 1023 12.44 26.30 -18.36
N TYR A 1024 11.80 25.30 -17.78
CA TYR A 1024 12.34 23.95 -17.60
C TYR A 1024 12.71 23.30 -18.95
N ASN A 1025 11.80 23.34 -19.93
CA ASN A 1025 12.05 22.76 -21.25
C ASN A 1025 13.22 23.45 -21.99
N ALA A 1026 13.40 24.77 -21.79
CA ALA A 1026 14.55 25.49 -22.33
C ALA A 1026 15.88 25.00 -21.73
N LYS A 1027 15.90 24.66 -20.44
CA LYS A 1027 17.08 24.13 -19.74
C LYS A 1027 17.41 22.69 -20.15
N ILE A 1028 16.41 21.84 -20.34
CA ILE A 1028 16.62 20.50 -20.91
C ILE A 1028 17.21 20.59 -22.32
N LYS A 1029 16.72 21.54 -23.13
CA LYS A 1029 17.24 21.76 -24.49
C LYS A 1029 18.70 22.24 -24.47
N GLU A 1030 19.08 23.11 -23.53
CA GLU A 1030 20.46 23.55 -23.34
C GLU A 1030 21.41 22.37 -23.08
N ILE A 1031 20.97 21.39 -22.28
CA ILE A 1031 21.72 20.17 -21.99
C ILE A 1031 21.82 19.27 -23.23
N ASP A 1032 20.70 19.03 -23.91
CA ASP A 1032 20.63 18.21 -25.13
C ASP A 1032 21.53 18.76 -26.25
N ASP A 1033 21.44 20.07 -26.54
CA ASP A 1033 22.26 20.75 -27.55
C ASP A 1033 23.76 20.65 -27.23
N THR A 1034 24.11 20.68 -25.93
CA THR A 1034 25.49 20.58 -25.49
C THR A 1034 26.07 19.17 -25.66
N ILE A 1035 25.33 18.13 -25.28
CA ILE A 1035 25.75 16.74 -25.51
C ILE A 1035 25.81 16.46 -27.02
N GLN A 1036 24.86 16.98 -27.80
CA GLN A 1036 24.86 16.86 -29.26
C GLN A 1036 26.10 17.50 -29.89
N THR A 1037 26.59 18.61 -29.34
CA THR A 1037 27.85 19.23 -29.77
C THR A 1037 29.04 18.32 -29.49
N LEU A 1038 29.11 17.71 -28.29
CA LEU A 1038 30.16 16.74 -27.94
C LEU A 1038 30.16 15.50 -28.85
N ILE A 1039 28.98 15.02 -29.25
CA ILE A 1039 28.85 13.93 -30.24
C ILE A 1039 29.53 14.33 -31.56
N ASN A 1040 29.18 15.50 -32.09
CA ASN A 1040 29.67 15.98 -33.38
C ASN A 1040 31.20 16.16 -33.38
N GLU A 1041 31.77 16.66 -32.28
CA GLU A 1041 33.22 16.82 -32.10
C GLU A 1041 33.97 15.47 -32.07
N ASN A 1042 33.35 14.42 -31.52
CA ASN A 1042 33.97 13.10 -31.42
C ASN A 1042 33.84 12.24 -32.69
N ILE A 1043 32.85 12.52 -33.53
CA ILE A 1043 32.61 11.81 -34.80
C ILE A 1043 33.53 12.31 -35.92
N ALA A 1044 33.89 13.59 -35.93
CA ALA A 1044 34.57 14.25 -37.06
C ALA A 1044 35.94 13.63 -37.45
N ASP A 1045 36.63 12.94 -36.53
CA ASP A 1045 37.96 12.38 -36.74
C ASP A 1045 38.00 10.84 -36.83
N ASN A 1046 36.86 10.13 -36.74
CA ASN A 1046 36.85 8.66 -36.73
C ASN A 1046 35.52 8.05 -37.20
N GLU A 1047 35.51 7.46 -38.42
CA GLU A 1047 34.35 6.75 -38.99
C GLU A 1047 33.81 5.62 -38.09
N TRP A 1048 34.63 5.08 -37.18
CA TRP A 1048 34.22 4.04 -36.23
C TRP A 1048 33.28 4.57 -35.14
N PHE A 1049 33.51 5.77 -34.60
CA PHE A 1049 32.58 6.38 -33.62
C PHE A 1049 31.26 6.74 -34.28
N ALA A 1050 31.27 7.16 -35.55
CA ALA A 1050 30.08 7.47 -36.33
C ALA A 1050 29.13 6.26 -36.50
N LYS A 1051 29.70 5.04 -36.57
CA LYS A 1051 28.94 3.78 -36.67
C LYS A 1051 28.39 3.28 -35.33
N ARG A 1052 28.88 3.80 -34.19
CA ARG A 1052 28.46 3.40 -32.83
C ARG A 1052 27.43 4.43 -32.32
N ASN A 1053 26.35 3.96 -31.69
CA ASN A 1053 25.12 4.75 -31.49
C ASN A 1053 25.23 5.79 -30.33
N LEU A 1054 26.15 6.77 -30.40
CA LEU A 1054 26.31 7.84 -29.41
C LEU A 1054 25.02 8.64 -29.16
N THR A 1055 24.12 8.67 -30.14
CA THR A 1055 22.78 9.25 -30.02
C THR A 1055 21.92 8.51 -29.01
N ALA A 1056 21.99 7.18 -28.93
CA ALA A 1056 21.22 6.41 -27.96
C ALA A 1056 21.62 6.71 -26.51
N LYS A 1057 22.94 6.86 -26.25
CA LYS A 1057 23.43 7.23 -24.92
C LYS A 1057 23.06 8.67 -24.53
N LYS A 1058 22.99 9.59 -25.50
CA LYS A 1058 22.44 10.93 -25.27
C LYS A 1058 20.97 10.85 -24.86
N ASP A 1059 20.16 10.10 -25.61
CA ASP A 1059 18.73 9.97 -25.31
C ASP A 1059 18.50 9.33 -23.93
N GLU A 1060 19.32 8.36 -23.54
CA GLU A 1060 19.35 7.77 -22.20
C GLU A 1060 19.62 8.82 -21.11
N ILE A 1061 20.70 9.60 -21.23
CA ILE A 1061 21.06 10.66 -20.27
C ILE A 1061 19.96 11.74 -20.20
N ILE A 1062 19.40 12.15 -21.34
CA ILE A 1062 18.35 13.16 -21.38
C ILE A 1062 17.05 12.64 -20.77
N ASN A 1063 16.71 11.37 -20.98
CA ASN A 1063 15.52 10.78 -20.35
C ASN A 1063 15.69 10.59 -18.85
N ALA A 1064 16.88 10.22 -18.38
CA ALA A 1064 17.20 10.17 -16.96
C ALA A 1064 16.99 11.54 -16.29
N ILE A 1065 17.52 12.62 -16.89
CA ILE A 1065 17.34 13.99 -16.38
C ILE A 1065 15.87 14.45 -16.45
N LYS A 1066 15.09 13.98 -17.43
CA LYS A 1066 13.65 14.31 -17.51
C LYS A 1066 12.81 13.63 -16.43
N ASN A 1067 13.29 12.52 -15.87
CA ASN A 1067 12.63 11.80 -14.78
C ASN A 1067 12.94 12.39 -13.39
N GLU A 1068 13.86 13.34 -13.30
CA GLU A 1068 14.18 14.10 -12.08
C GLU A 1068 13.17 15.22 -11.81
N SER A 1069 13.14 15.72 -10.56
CA SER A 1069 12.31 16.87 -10.19
C SER A 1069 12.57 18.07 -11.10
N LYS A 1070 11.52 18.53 -11.81
CA LYS A 1070 11.58 19.67 -12.74
C LYS A 1070 12.19 20.93 -12.10
N ILE A 1071 11.94 21.15 -10.80
CA ILE A 1071 12.48 22.27 -10.02
C ILE A 1071 13.99 22.12 -9.79
N ASN A 1072 14.45 20.92 -9.45
CA ASN A 1072 15.87 20.69 -9.17
C ASN A 1072 16.71 20.83 -10.45
N VAL A 1073 16.21 20.28 -11.56
CA VAL A 1073 16.86 20.43 -12.87
C VAL A 1073 16.89 21.90 -13.32
N TYR A 1074 15.83 22.65 -13.03
CA TYR A 1074 15.79 24.08 -13.34
C TYR A 1074 16.75 24.91 -12.47
N LYS A 1075 16.80 24.66 -11.15
CA LYS A 1075 17.66 25.40 -10.22
C LYS A 1075 19.15 25.08 -10.41
N ASP A 1076 19.47 23.81 -10.65
CA ASP A 1076 20.85 23.32 -10.71
C ASP A 1076 21.25 22.84 -12.10
N THR A 1077 20.70 23.45 -13.17
CA THR A 1077 20.96 23.03 -14.56
C THR A 1077 22.45 22.85 -14.85
N ASN A 1078 23.31 23.73 -14.31
CA ASN A 1078 24.76 23.62 -14.50
C ASN A 1078 25.33 22.33 -13.92
N THR A 1079 24.82 21.86 -12.78
CA THR A 1079 25.23 20.60 -12.16
C THR A 1079 24.83 19.42 -13.05
N TYR A 1080 23.57 19.36 -13.49
CA TYR A 1080 23.09 18.31 -14.40
C TYR A 1080 23.83 18.32 -15.73
N LEU A 1081 24.05 19.50 -16.30
CA LEU A 1081 24.84 19.69 -17.51
C LEU A 1081 26.27 19.17 -17.34
N ASN A 1082 26.92 19.49 -16.23
CA ASN A 1082 28.31 19.07 -15.98
C ASN A 1082 28.41 17.56 -15.74
N ASN A 1083 27.44 16.97 -15.03
CA ASN A 1083 27.38 15.53 -14.81
C ASN A 1083 27.12 14.80 -16.12
N ALA A 1084 26.15 15.26 -16.92
CA ALA A 1084 25.86 14.71 -18.24
C ALA A 1084 27.09 14.78 -19.18
N LYS A 1085 27.81 15.91 -19.19
CA LYS A 1085 29.07 16.04 -19.92
C LYS A 1085 30.12 15.05 -19.43
N LYS A 1086 30.25 14.89 -18.11
CA LYS A 1086 31.24 14.00 -17.51
C LYS A 1086 30.95 12.56 -17.91
N GLU A 1087 29.73 12.08 -17.68
CA GLU A 1087 29.29 10.74 -18.02
C GLU A 1087 29.44 10.46 -19.52
N PHE A 1088 29.00 11.39 -20.37
CA PHE A 1088 29.14 11.25 -21.82
C PHE A 1088 30.62 11.18 -22.25
N ASN A 1089 31.49 12.01 -21.67
CA ASN A 1089 32.91 12.00 -21.97
C ASN A 1089 33.60 10.72 -21.48
N GLU A 1090 33.24 10.21 -20.30
CA GLU A 1090 33.75 8.93 -19.77
C GLU A 1090 33.41 7.77 -20.71
N TYR A 1091 32.15 7.70 -21.17
CA TYR A 1091 31.71 6.71 -22.16
C TYR A 1091 32.51 6.81 -23.48
N VAL A 1092 32.76 8.02 -23.96
CA VAL A 1092 33.59 8.26 -25.15
C VAL A 1092 35.06 7.86 -24.93
N GLN A 1093 35.63 8.09 -23.75
CA GLN A 1093 37.00 7.67 -23.45
C GLN A 1093 37.12 6.14 -23.38
N ASP A 1094 36.14 5.47 -22.81
CA ASP A 1094 36.13 4.01 -22.75
C ASP A 1094 36.05 3.39 -24.15
N LEU A 1095 35.22 3.98 -25.04
CA LEU A 1095 35.18 3.62 -26.46
C LEU A 1095 36.55 3.82 -27.15
N ARG A 1096 37.24 4.93 -26.87
CA ARG A 1096 38.57 5.24 -27.44
C ARG A 1096 39.63 4.24 -26.98
N VAL A 1097 39.65 3.90 -25.69
CA VAL A 1097 40.59 2.92 -25.13
C VAL A 1097 40.36 1.55 -25.76
N LEU A 1098 39.10 1.15 -25.92
CA LEU A 1098 38.74 -0.10 -26.59
C LEU A 1098 39.20 -0.11 -28.05
N TYR A 1099 38.91 0.96 -28.81
CA TYR A 1099 39.35 1.10 -30.20
C TYR A 1099 40.88 0.98 -30.34
N ILE A 1100 41.65 1.63 -29.46
CA ILE A 1100 43.12 1.54 -29.45
C ILE A 1100 43.59 0.11 -29.17
N LYS A 1101 42.97 -0.59 -28.22
CA LYS A 1101 43.30 -1.99 -27.91
C LYS A 1101 43.03 -2.89 -29.11
N ILE A 1102 41.89 -2.74 -29.78
CA ILE A 1102 41.53 -3.48 -30.99
C ILE A 1102 42.56 -3.20 -32.10
N LYS A 1103 42.88 -1.93 -32.37
CA LYS A 1103 43.84 -1.54 -33.40
C LYS A 1103 45.24 -2.10 -33.15
N ASN A 1104 45.70 -2.10 -31.90
CA ASN A 1104 47.01 -2.65 -31.53
C ASN A 1104 47.05 -4.18 -31.71
N VAL A 1105 45.95 -4.88 -31.43
CA VAL A 1105 45.86 -6.31 -31.70
C VAL A 1105 45.89 -6.59 -33.20
N VAL A 1106 45.10 -5.89 -34.01
CA VAL A 1106 45.11 -6.02 -35.48
C VAL A 1106 46.50 -5.75 -36.07
N SER A 1107 47.16 -4.68 -35.62
CA SER A 1107 48.55 -4.34 -35.98
C SER A 1107 49.54 -5.47 -35.67
N THR A 1108 49.42 -6.07 -34.48
CA THR A 1108 50.29 -7.17 -34.03
C THR A 1108 50.08 -8.42 -34.90
N ILE A 1109 48.84 -8.70 -35.28
CA ILE A 1109 48.49 -9.84 -36.14
C ILE A 1109 49.08 -9.66 -37.55
N ASN A 1110 48.98 -8.45 -38.12
CA ASN A 1110 49.50 -8.13 -39.46
C ASN A 1110 51.04 -8.17 -39.58
N SER A 1111 51.77 -8.29 -38.47
CA SER A 1111 53.25 -8.35 -38.44
C SER A 1111 53.84 -9.77 -38.58
N TYR A 1112 53.00 -10.81 -38.67
CA TYR A 1112 53.43 -12.20 -38.79
C TYR A 1112 53.69 -12.65 -40.24
N ASP A 1113 54.71 -13.50 -40.43
CA ASP A 1113 55.29 -13.97 -41.71
C ASP A 1113 54.31 -14.68 -42.69
N ASP A 1114 54.62 -14.64 -44.01
CA ASP A 1114 53.80 -15.02 -45.18
C ASP A 1114 53.30 -16.48 -45.17
N SER A 1115 53.87 -17.36 -44.34
CA SER A 1115 53.36 -18.74 -44.13
C SER A 1115 52.04 -18.79 -43.33
N LYS A 1116 51.59 -17.66 -42.77
CA LYS A 1116 50.39 -17.53 -41.92
C LYS A 1116 49.27 -16.66 -42.53
N LYS A 1117 49.41 -16.26 -43.79
CA LYS A 1117 48.52 -15.29 -44.49
C LYS A 1117 47.03 -15.65 -44.41
N GLY A 1118 46.67 -16.93 -44.56
CA GLY A 1118 45.27 -17.39 -44.50
C GLY A 1118 44.61 -17.29 -43.12
N ALA A 1119 45.38 -17.33 -42.03
CA ALA A 1119 44.84 -17.12 -40.68
C ALA A 1119 44.61 -15.63 -40.39
N SER A 1120 45.47 -14.76 -40.91
CA SER A 1120 45.32 -13.31 -40.78
C SER A 1120 44.11 -12.78 -41.57
N GLU A 1121 43.87 -13.28 -42.78
CA GLU A 1121 42.70 -12.92 -43.60
C GLU A 1121 41.37 -13.34 -42.94
N LEU A 1122 41.31 -14.56 -42.40
CA LEU A 1122 40.13 -15.06 -41.68
C LEU A 1122 39.83 -14.23 -40.42
N ILE A 1123 40.87 -13.82 -39.68
CA ILE A 1123 40.70 -12.96 -38.50
C ILE A 1123 40.15 -11.60 -38.89
N SER A 1124 40.71 -10.97 -39.93
CA SER A 1124 40.20 -9.68 -40.41
C SER A 1124 38.74 -9.76 -40.85
N GLU A 1125 38.34 -10.83 -41.55
CA GLU A 1125 36.94 -11.06 -41.96
C GLU A 1125 35.99 -11.14 -40.75
N TYR A 1126 36.36 -11.90 -39.71
CA TYR A 1126 35.49 -12.10 -38.57
C TYR A 1126 35.47 -10.91 -37.59
N ILE A 1127 36.53 -10.10 -37.53
CA ILE A 1127 36.49 -8.82 -36.83
C ILE A 1127 35.46 -7.88 -37.49
N GLU A 1128 35.46 -7.74 -38.81
CA GLU A 1128 34.46 -6.92 -39.51
C GLU A 1128 33.03 -7.40 -39.27
N LYS A 1129 32.80 -8.73 -39.25
CA LYS A 1129 31.48 -9.31 -38.96
C LYS A 1129 31.03 -9.02 -37.53
N ILE A 1130 31.93 -9.12 -36.55
CA ILE A 1130 31.62 -8.84 -35.14
C ILE A 1130 31.35 -7.34 -34.94
N GLU A 1131 32.08 -6.46 -35.64
CA GLU A 1131 31.80 -5.02 -35.61
C GLU A 1131 30.39 -4.67 -36.11
N LEU A 1132 29.84 -5.46 -37.03
CA LEU A 1132 28.49 -5.30 -37.59
C LEU A 1132 27.40 -6.08 -36.84
N ALA A 1133 27.73 -6.91 -35.85
CA ALA A 1133 26.76 -7.71 -35.12
C ALA A 1133 25.90 -6.85 -34.20
N GLU A 1134 24.57 -6.95 -34.25
CA GLU A 1134 23.67 -6.02 -33.54
C GLU A 1134 23.43 -6.36 -32.07
N ASN A 1135 23.60 -7.63 -31.68
CA ASN A 1135 23.30 -8.11 -30.33
C ASN A 1135 24.34 -9.16 -29.85
N LYS A 1136 24.25 -9.52 -28.56
CA LYS A 1136 25.20 -10.45 -27.92
C LYS A 1136 25.17 -11.85 -28.53
N GLU A 1137 24.00 -12.36 -28.88
CA GLU A 1137 23.84 -13.70 -29.49
C GLU A 1137 24.52 -13.81 -30.86
N MET A 1138 24.45 -12.76 -31.68
CA MET A 1138 25.16 -12.71 -32.96
C MET A 1138 26.68 -12.73 -32.77
N VAL A 1139 27.21 -12.04 -31.76
CA VAL A 1139 28.65 -12.07 -31.46
C VAL A 1139 29.10 -13.47 -31.05
N VAL A 1140 28.36 -14.13 -30.15
CA VAL A 1140 28.65 -15.51 -29.71
C VAL A 1140 28.58 -16.49 -30.90
N THR A 1141 27.62 -16.30 -31.80
CA THR A 1141 27.49 -17.13 -33.02
C THR A 1141 28.71 -16.96 -33.93
N LEU A 1142 29.14 -15.72 -34.16
CA LEU A 1142 30.32 -15.42 -34.99
C LEU A 1142 31.62 -15.92 -34.37
N GLU A 1143 31.74 -15.90 -33.04
CA GLU A 1143 32.89 -16.50 -32.33
C GLU A 1143 32.97 -18.02 -32.56
N ASN A 1144 31.84 -18.71 -32.44
CA ASN A 1144 31.77 -20.16 -32.64
C ASN A 1144 32.08 -20.53 -34.10
N GLU A 1145 31.59 -19.75 -35.06
CA GLU A 1145 31.94 -19.91 -36.47
C GLU A 1145 33.45 -19.69 -36.73
N PHE A 1146 34.01 -18.61 -36.18
CA PHE A 1146 35.43 -18.29 -36.33
C PHE A 1146 36.29 -19.42 -35.77
N LYS A 1147 35.99 -19.89 -34.56
CA LYS A 1147 36.70 -20.99 -33.89
C LYS A 1147 36.72 -22.24 -34.75
N THR A 1148 35.56 -22.61 -35.31
CA THR A 1148 35.42 -23.78 -36.19
C THR A 1148 36.29 -23.63 -37.45
N LYS A 1149 36.20 -22.51 -38.16
CA LYS A 1149 37.00 -22.27 -39.39
C LYS A 1149 38.50 -22.19 -39.11
N TYR A 1150 38.90 -21.63 -37.98
CA TYR A 1150 40.30 -21.53 -37.58
C TYR A 1150 40.89 -22.92 -37.26
N GLU A 1151 40.14 -23.78 -36.56
CA GLU A 1151 40.53 -25.17 -36.29
C GLU A 1151 40.70 -25.99 -37.58
N GLU A 1152 39.86 -25.78 -38.59
CA GLU A 1152 40.01 -26.41 -39.91
C GLU A 1152 41.30 -25.97 -40.65
N LEU A 1153 41.65 -24.68 -40.58
CA LEU A 1153 42.88 -24.12 -41.14
C LEU A 1153 44.14 -24.59 -40.40
N SER A 1154 44.05 -24.69 -39.07
CA SER A 1154 45.11 -25.21 -38.19
C SER A 1154 45.47 -26.66 -38.52
N ASN A 1155 44.45 -27.52 -38.70
CA ASN A 1155 44.66 -28.94 -39.00
C ASN A 1155 45.30 -29.20 -40.38
N LYS A 1156 45.12 -28.29 -41.35
CA LYS A 1156 45.73 -28.40 -42.69
C LYS A 1156 47.19 -27.96 -42.77
N SER A 1157 47.66 -27.08 -41.88
CA SER A 1157 48.96 -26.40 -42.01
C SER A 1157 50.11 -27.04 -41.20
N LYS A 1158 49.86 -28.07 -40.37
CA LYS A 1158 50.86 -28.71 -39.46
C LYS A 1158 51.69 -27.68 -38.66
N CYS A 1159 51.08 -26.57 -38.25
CA CYS A 1159 51.76 -25.57 -37.44
C CYS A 1159 51.64 -25.92 -35.95
N SER A 1160 52.74 -26.34 -35.33
CA SER A 1160 52.83 -26.52 -33.87
C SER A 1160 53.19 -25.19 -33.20
N PHE A 1161 52.23 -24.26 -33.05
CA PHE A 1161 52.35 -23.15 -32.11
C PHE A 1161 50.97 -22.73 -31.59
N GLY A 1162 50.92 -22.29 -30.33
CA GLY A 1162 49.75 -22.28 -29.43
C GLY A 1162 48.44 -21.73 -29.98
N VAL A 1163 47.53 -22.65 -30.34
CA VAL A 1163 46.11 -22.43 -30.61
C VAL A 1163 45.42 -21.67 -29.46
N ILE A 1164 45.87 -21.90 -28.22
CA ILE A 1164 45.28 -21.32 -27.01
C ILE A 1164 45.58 -19.81 -26.88
N SER A 1165 46.79 -19.36 -27.22
CA SER A 1165 47.17 -17.96 -27.04
C SER A 1165 46.43 -17.02 -28.00
N PHE A 1166 46.08 -17.51 -29.19
CA PHE A 1166 45.33 -16.73 -30.19
C PHE A 1166 43.81 -16.81 -29.99
N ILE A 1167 43.26 -17.97 -29.59
CA ILE A 1167 41.85 -18.07 -29.19
C ILE A 1167 41.59 -17.19 -27.97
N ASN A 1168 42.51 -17.16 -26.99
CA ASN A 1168 42.37 -16.29 -25.81
C ASN A 1168 42.44 -14.80 -26.17
N LEU A 1169 43.21 -14.41 -27.19
CA LEU A 1169 43.27 -13.02 -27.66
C LEU A 1169 41.98 -12.62 -28.40
N PHE A 1170 41.40 -13.53 -29.19
CA PHE A 1170 40.12 -13.32 -29.87
C PHE A 1170 38.96 -13.28 -28.87
N ALA A 1171 38.93 -14.22 -27.92
CA ALA A 1171 37.96 -14.25 -26.82
C ALA A 1171 38.08 -13.01 -25.92
N ALA A 1172 39.29 -12.52 -25.65
CA ALA A 1172 39.49 -11.27 -24.91
C ALA A 1172 38.97 -10.05 -25.68
N LEU A 1173 39.08 -10.02 -27.00
CA LEU A 1173 38.53 -8.96 -27.85
C LEU A 1173 37.00 -8.98 -27.86
N SER A 1174 36.41 -10.16 -28.02
CA SER A 1174 34.97 -10.36 -27.99
C SER A 1174 34.38 -10.07 -26.61
N LEU A 1175 35.05 -10.53 -25.55
CA LEU A 1175 34.66 -10.26 -24.16
C LEU A 1175 34.75 -8.77 -23.84
N ALA A 1176 35.80 -8.08 -24.29
CA ALA A 1176 35.89 -6.63 -24.13
C ALA A 1176 34.78 -5.88 -24.90
N LEU A 1177 34.40 -6.35 -26.09
CA LEU A 1177 33.29 -5.80 -26.88
C LEU A 1177 31.92 -6.09 -26.27
N ILE A 1178 31.74 -7.23 -25.61
CA ILE A 1178 30.52 -7.63 -24.89
C ILE A 1178 30.38 -6.87 -23.57
N ILE A 1179 31.45 -6.76 -22.78
CA ILE A 1179 31.48 -5.98 -21.53
C ILE A 1179 31.17 -4.51 -21.82
N PHE A 1180 31.72 -3.96 -22.91
CA PHE A 1180 31.42 -2.60 -23.33
C PHE A 1180 29.97 -2.41 -23.82
N ARG A 1181 29.26 -3.46 -24.26
CA ARG A 1181 27.83 -3.36 -24.62
C ARG A 1181 26.88 -3.56 -23.45
N LYS A 1182 27.36 -4.17 -22.35
CA LYS A 1182 26.61 -4.39 -21.11
C LYS A 1182 26.70 -3.19 -20.16
N LYS A 1183 27.82 -2.47 -20.19
CA LYS A 1183 27.94 -1.11 -19.66
C LYS A 1183 27.39 -0.11 -20.65
#